data_AF-A0A0D0EZU8-F1
#
_entry.id   AF-A0A0D0EZU8-F1
#
_cell.length_a   1.000
_cell.length_b   1.000
_cell.length_c   1.000
_cell.angle_alpha   90.00
_cell.angle_beta   90.00
_cell.angle_gamma   90.00
#
_symmetry.space_group_name_H-M   'P 1'
#
loop_
_entity.id
_entity.type
_entity.pdbx_description
1 polymer ?
#
loop_
_entity_poly.entity_id
_entity_poly.type
_entity_poly.pdbx_seq_one_letter_code
_entity_poly.pdbx_strand_id
1 'polypeptide(L)'
;MKKNKLLILIMLFGFLSFGMSYSGFVRENVVTPILNKIANSEKKAVDQVVKAKTGRKKDLAKKTTVTNLTAPGPTVTITNAVAVNGGGNAAPGSQLDFTITINSTGGDATGITFQDILDSNLTFVPGSLKVTPIAADDSYNCIGNVGITLNTAQGVLSNDVSPDGTTLTTAVSTNVTHGILSLAANGSFTYNPTAGYSGSDSFVYTLTSSNGKTSTATVNITVTTPIIFANGAATVTGNGTLAAPYKDLSSITGTSASPIFIYGGAISGTLNLNDTQKVIGQGATSDLITLLGLSVPVYSNSLPSTGGTNPTLSTINLKSNNDIQGVTITSTMNGPDVGNLKVRDVIVNATGTATAVNIAKGGILDCIFKSISANGSTTGISVNKALGIFQVTGTGTTAGSGGTIQNIQNRGVEFITCSGISLKNINFVNSNTSLTILNTPNIDNTNSFAAMHFKTVSGVTLDNINITGTTNAVGINLNDVNNFVLSNSTITGCGSANTSNSGSSNVGGIFALNLKGISSITNTNVNDSWGRGFYGYNGQLSQNPALTLTVTGSQFKNSFNRANGNSNFSFQAKGTSNSVLVFKKNDFSNSKAAGLELNFSGSSVNDVQIGGNNLATDGNTINAATSNPGSNGLSIQAYGAATVNYNIIDNTLKSSFNALSACNVGHQGSGTLKGRINNNTIDGGGSTSISNGINVSAYGNAKHITEISNNLITNAGTYGILSEANDGGVPNSTGRIDATITGNTINVRNNAYANLGIVAYSDNSSSTMINAAKITGNTINAPTGLGSANFDVLSDGLNSQVFFQASAAFNNATVDKSIASKAFWDANNVTTGTALAEPGTGKIGSGTVTPPDNAAASKPARPTDIVVEETAPIVENQTNTETTSNQTAKSSTAKATSGETVSFGPFTLPAAKSTIITFSATINAAISLPANTCEVTNKATVSGTNFSTVTSNVTTNSLKPANPTVTASTQDIPCLGSTAVTLNATAPSGTTATWYTSETGGTSFATGATVSATPTANNTTYWVASETPYCASQRVLVKTVTGTASTTSTQTETACGSYKWAANGITYTSSGTYPYTV
;
A
#
# COMPACT_ATOMS: atom_id res chain seq x y z
N MET A 1 -0.56 34.33 -50.00
CA MET A 1 -0.36 32.87 -50.10
C MET A 1 -1.32 32.15 -49.15
N LYS A 2 -2.62 32.14 -49.51
CA LYS A 2 -3.67 31.33 -48.87
C LYS A 2 -3.87 30.09 -49.76
N LYS A 3 -4.16 28.93 -49.14
CA LYS A 3 -4.35 27.57 -49.72
C LYS A 3 -3.08 26.73 -49.82
N ASN A 4 -2.90 25.78 -48.88
CA ASN A 4 -2.12 24.55 -49.09
C ASN A 4 -2.31 23.44 -48.03
N LYS A 5 -3.42 23.42 -47.27
CA LYS A 5 -3.73 22.26 -46.40
C LYS A 5 -4.20 21.02 -47.20
N LEU A 6 -4.83 21.26 -48.36
CA LEU A 6 -5.32 20.20 -49.25
C LEU A 6 -4.19 19.48 -50.01
N LEU A 7 -3.13 20.19 -50.38
CA LEU A 7 -1.99 19.63 -51.13
C LEU A 7 -1.14 18.66 -50.28
N ILE A 8 -1.00 18.95 -48.98
CA ILE A 8 -0.28 18.08 -48.01
C ILE A 8 -1.07 16.80 -47.74
N LEU A 9 -2.40 16.90 -47.65
CA LEU A 9 -3.27 15.74 -47.48
C LEU A 9 -3.25 14.83 -48.72
N ILE A 10 -3.24 15.43 -49.92
CA ILE A 10 -3.12 14.71 -51.21
C ILE A 10 -1.75 14.01 -51.32
N MET A 11 -0.65 14.64 -50.89
CA MET A 11 0.66 13.97 -50.87
C MET A 11 0.72 12.83 -49.85
N LEU A 12 0.14 12.99 -48.65
CA LEU A 12 0.08 11.92 -47.65
C LEU A 12 -0.72 10.71 -48.16
N PHE A 13 -1.88 10.94 -48.78
CA PHE A 13 -2.69 9.87 -49.38
C PHE A 13 -1.99 9.20 -50.58
N GLY A 14 -1.20 9.96 -51.35
CA GLY A 14 -0.40 9.42 -52.45
C GLY A 14 0.75 8.49 -52.02
N PHE A 15 1.29 8.63 -50.80
CA PHE A 15 2.32 7.73 -50.29
C PHE A 15 1.75 6.41 -49.74
N LEU A 16 0.51 6.42 -49.24
CA LEU A 16 -0.19 5.21 -48.77
C LEU A 16 -0.70 4.32 -49.91
N SER A 17 -0.90 4.87 -51.12
CA SER A 17 -1.37 4.11 -52.29
C SER A 17 -0.27 3.38 -53.08
N PHE A 18 1.02 3.66 -52.80
CA PHE A 18 2.16 3.04 -53.50
C PHE A 18 2.92 1.97 -52.69
N GLY A 19 2.37 1.50 -51.56
CA GLY A 19 2.92 0.34 -50.83
C GLY A 19 4.32 0.51 -50.24
N MET A 20 4.86 1.74 -50.21
CA MET A 20 6.14 2.02 -49.59
C MET A 20 6.00 2.06 -48.06
N SER A 21 6.66 1.11 -47.39
CA SER A 21 6.76 1.10 -45.92
C SER A 21 7.34 2.42 -45.42
N TYR A 22 6.73 2.97 -44.36
CA TYR A 22 7.05 4.25 -43.73
C TYR A 22 8.43 4.19 -43.05
N SER A 23 9.49 4.18 -43.86
CA SER A 23 10.87 4.03 -43.41
C SER A 23 11.42 5.35 -42.86
N GLY A 24 12.39 5.24 -41.95
CA GLY A 24 13.07 6.39 -41.32
C GLY A 24 13.62 7.39 -42.35
N PHE A 25 13.98 6.94 -43.55
CA PHE A 25 14.51 7.78 -44.62
C PHE A 25 13.50 8.82 -45.14
N VAL A 26 12.22 8.46 -45.32
CA VAL A 26 11.17 9.40 -45.77
C VAL A 26 10.79 10.35 -44.64
N ARG A 27 10.77 9.83 -43.40
CA ARG A 27 10.53 10.64 -42.20
C ARG A 27 11.60 11.72 -42.06
N GLU A 28 12.88 11.38 -42.16
CA GLU A 28 13.99 12.31 -41.89
C GLU A 28 14.30 13.25 -43.06
N ASN A 29 14.19 12.80 -44.32
CA ASN A 29 14.62 13.61 -45.47
C ASN A 29 13.50 14.38 -46.17
N VAL A 30 12.22 14.01 -45.95
CA VAL A 30 11.09 14.65 -46.63
C VAL A 30 10.08 15.22 -45.64
N VAL A 31 9.59 14.41 -44.70
CA VAL A 31 8.51 14.82 -43.79
C VAL A 31 9.01 15.77 -42.70
N THR A 32 10.12 15.44 -42.04
CA THR A 32 10.71 16.24 -40.96
C THR A 32 11.18 17.62 -41.44
N PRO A 33 11.83 17.79 -42.61
CA PRO A 33 12.22 19.11 -43.11
C PRO A 33 11.01 19.97 -43.49
N ILE A 34 9.92 19.37 -44.00
CA ILE A 34 8.69 20.09 -44.34
C ILE A 34 7.94 20.49 -43.07
N LEU A 35 7.80 19.59 -42.09
CA LEU A 35 7.24 19.91 -40.78
C LEU A 35 8.06 20.96 -40.05
N ASN A 36 9.39 20.89 -40.10
CA ASN A 36 10.26 21.92 -39.53
C ASN A 36 10.14 23.24 -40.27
N LYS A 37 9.92 23.25 -41.59
CA LYS A 37 9.64 24.50 -42.34
C LYS A 37 8.26 25.07 -42.00
N ILE A 38 7.25 24.23 -41.82
CA ILE A 38 5.89 24.65 -41.40
C ILE A 38 5.93 25.16 -39.96
N ALA A 39 6.52 24.40 -39.04
CA ALA A 39 6.72 24.78 -37.65
C ALA A 39 7.61 26.02 -37.53
N ASN A 40 8.63 26.21 -38.37
CA ASN A 40 9.41 27.44 -38.41
C ASN A 40 8.68 28.60 -39.09
N SER A 41 7.72 28.35 -39.98
CA SER A 41 6.85 29.39 -40.55
C SER A 41 5.76 29.81 -39.57
N GLU A 42 5.21 28.86 -38.80
CA GLU A 42 4.28 29.11 -37.71
C GLU A 42 5.02 29.74 -36.53
N LYS A 43 6.24 29.30 -36.21
CA LYS A 43 7.10 29.94 -35.23
C LYS A 43 7.57 31.32 -35.71
N LYS A 44 7.84 31.56 -36.99
CA LYS A 44 8.07 32.91 -37.52
C LYS A 44 6.81 33.77 -37.50
N ALA A 45 5.63 33.20 -37.76
CA ALA A 45 4.37 33.92 -37.68
C ALA A 45 4.00 34.24 -36.23
N VAL A 46 4.21 33.30 -35.31
CA VAL A 46 4.06 33.46 -33.86
C VAL A 46 5.13 34.40 -33.34
N ASP A 47 6.38 34.32 -33.77
CA ASP A 47 7.47 35.23 -33.40
C ASP A 47 7.30 36.62 -34.02
N GLN A 48 6.66 36.76 -35.18
CA GLN A 48 6.23 38.05 -35.72
C GLN A 48 5.03 38.60 -34.96
N VAL A 49 4.09 37.75 -34.53
CA VAL A 49 2.97 38.14 -33.64
C VAL A 49 3.47 38.46 -32.23
N VAL A 50 4.52 37.78 -31.75
CA VAL A 50 5.16 37.97 -30.45
C VAL A 50 6.11 39.16 -30.50
N LYS A 51 6.85 39.41 -31.59
CA LYS A 51 7.59 40.67 -31.83
C LYS A 51 6.66 41.85 -32.07
N ALA A 52 5.50 41.66 -32.70
CA ALA A 52 4.44 42.67 -32.76
C ALA A 52 3.82 42.92 -31.38
N LYS A 53 3.69 41.89 -30.52
CA LYS A 53 3.22 42.02 -29.13
C LYS A 53 4.28 42.57 -28.17
N THR A 54 5.57 42.29 -28.37
CA THR A 54 6.68 42.78 -27.50
C THR A 54 7.20 44.14 -27.94
N GLY A 55 7.19 44.44 -29.24
CA GLY A 55 7.29 45.82 -29.76
C GLY A 55 6.12 46.68 -29.26
N ARG A 56 4.89 46.15 -29.30
CA ARG A 56 3.74 46.81 -28.63
C ARG A 56 3.90 46.93 -27.13
N LYS A 57 4.60 46.02 -26.43
CA LYS A 57 4.84 46.16 -24.97
C LYS A 57 5.87 47.25 -24.64
N LYS A 58 6.88 47.49 -25.47
CA LYS A 58 7.82 48.60 -25.27
C LYS A 58 7.21 49.95 -25.66
N ASP A 59 6.32 49.99 -26.65
CA ASP A 59 5.53 51.18 -26.96
C ASP A 59 4.36 51.40 -25.98
N LEU A 60 3.84 50.34 -25.33
CA LEU A 60 2.86 50.44 -24.24
C LEU A 60 3.47 50.93 -22.93
N ALA A 61 4.73 50.64 -22.64
CA ALA A 61 5.36 51.06 -21.39
C ALA A 61 5.73 52.55 -21.35
N LYS A 62 5.73 53.25 -22.50
CA LYS A 62 5.83 54.72 -22.58
C LYS A 62 4.49 55.41 -22.88
N LYS A 63 3.41 54.64 -23.03
CA LYS A 63 2.05 55.15 -23.27
C LYS A 63 1.09 54.58 -22.22
N THR A 64 1.47 54.76 -20.96
CA THR A 64 0.64 54.47 -19.79
C THR A 64 -0.49 55.49 -19.69
N THR A 65 -1.52 55.35 -20.53
CA THR A 65 -2.94 55.73 -20.30
C THR A 65 -3.74 55.60 -21.60
N VAL A 66 -4.23 54.41 -21.98
CA VAL A 66 -5.49 54.25 -22.76
C VAL A 66 -6.10 52.86 -22.48
N THR A 67 -7.39 52.86 -22.14
CA THR A 67 -8.30 51.77 -21.75
C THR A 67 -8.98 51.05 -22.95
N ASN A 68 -9.52 49.85 -22.67
CA ASN A 68 -10.46 48.96 -23.40
C ASN A 68 -11.08 49.39 -24.75
N LEU A 69 -11.07 48.47 -25.74
CA LEU A 69 -11.91 48.48 -26.95
C LEU A 69 -13.06 47.47 -26.80
N THR A 70 -14.07 47.84 -26.03
CA THR A 70 -15.48 47.60 -26.39
C THR A 70 -15.88 48.85 -27.15
N ALA A 71 -16.12 48.76 -28.46
CA ALA A 71 -16.70 49.92 -29.16
C ALA A 71 -18.15 50.03 -28.68
N PRO A 72 -18.54 51.11 -27.98
CA PRO A 72 -19.94 51.36 -27.68
C PRO A 72 -20.65 51.60 -29.02
N GLY A 73 -21.95 51.28 -29.11
CA GLY A 73 -22.78 51.85 -30.16
C GLY A 73 -22.66 53.39 -30.19
N PRO A 74 -23.06 54.06 -31.28
CA PRO A 74 -22.99 55.52 -31.36
C PRO A 74 -23.63 56.14 -30.11
N THR A 75 -22.84 56.86 -29.33
CA THR A 75 -23.32 57.55 -28.12
C THR A 75 -23.70 58.97 -28.50
N VAL A 76 -24.95 59.34 -28.21
CA VAL A 76 -25.48 60.71 -28.32
C VAL A 76 -25.33 61.37 -26.96
N THR A 77 -24.53 62.42 -26.85
CA THR A 77 -24.39 63.19 -25.61
C THR A 77 -24.98 64.58 -25.82
N ILE A 78 -25.96 64.95 -24.99
CA ILE A 78 -26.53 66.32 -24.90
C ILE A 78 -25.97 66.94 -23.63
N THR A 79 -25.30 68.09 -23.72
CA THR A 79 -24.88 68.87 -22.54
C THR A 79 -25.63 70.19 -22.54
N ASN A 80 -26.38 70.51 -21.48
CA ASN A 80 -26.95 71.83 -21.18
C ASN A 80 -26.93 72.02 -19.64
N ALA A 81 -26.67 73.17 -19.01
CA ALA A 81 -26.52 74.55 -19.47
C ALA A 81 -25.68 75.33 -18.46
N VAL A 82 -24.90 76.33 -18.89
CA VAL A 82 -24.42 77.40 -18.00
C VAL A 82 -25.34 78.60 -18.20
N ALA A 83 -26.10 78.94 -17.15
CA ALA A 83 -26.81 80.21 -17.09
C ALA A 83 -25.79 81.35 -17.00
N VAL A 84 -25.85 82.31 -17.92
CA VAL A 84 -25.12 83.57 -17.78
C VAL A 84 -25.91 84.47 -16.84
N ASN A 85 -25.29 84.76 -15.70
CA ASN A 85 -25.60 85.75 -14.67
C ASN A 85 -26.80 85.50 -13.73
N GLY A 86 -26.45 85.07 -12.51
CA GLY A 86 -27.12 85.47 -11.26
C GLY A 86 -28.63 85.24 -11.16
N GLY A 87 -29.01 84.08 -10.63
CA GLY A 87 -30.28 83.80 -9.94
C GLY A 87 -31.55 84.56 -10.41
N GLY A 88 -32.26 84.01 -11.39
CA GLY A 88 -33.63 84.43 -11.75
C GLY A 88 -34.11 83.74 -13.02
N ASN A 89 -35.41 83.40 -13.08
CA ASN A 89 -36.05 82.68 -14.19
C ASN A 89 -35.79 83.35 -15.57
N ALA A 90 -35.48 82.54 -16.59
CA ALA A 90 -35.25 82.99 -17.96
C ALA A 90 -36.47 83.73 -18.55
N ALA A 91 -36.24 84.85 -19.24
CA ALA A 91 -37.27 85.68 -19.87
C ALA A 91 -37.43 85.37 -21.38
N PRO A 92 -38.60 85.69 -21.98
CA PRO A 92 -38.85 85.51 -23.41
C PRO A 92 -37.80 86.23 -24.28
N GLY A 93 -37.18 85.51 -25.22
CA GLY A 93 -36.11 86.00 -26.10
C GLY A 93 -34.70 85.47 -25.80
N SER A 94 -34.53 84.54 -24.84
CA SER A 94 -33.23 83.96 -24.51
C SER A 94 -32.84 82.84 -25.48
N GLN A 95 -31.61 82.88 -26.02
CA GLN A 95 -31.07 81.87 -26.93
C GLN A 95 -30.47 80.67 -26.16
N LEU A 96 -30.81 79.45 -26.56
CA LEU A 96 -30.24 78.21 -26.00
C LEU A 96 -29.45 77.48 -27.09
N ASP A 97 -28.13 77.47 -26.97
CA ASP A 97 -27.25 76.67 -27.82
C ASP A 97 -27.03 75.30 -27.16
N PHE A 98 -27.32 74.20 -27.84
CA PHE A 98 -26.89 72.86 -27.43
C PHE A 98 -26.08 72.20 -28.54
N THR A 99 -24.89 71.71 -28.16
CA THR A 99 -24.02 70.95 -29.06
C THR A 99 -24.28 69.46 -28.84
N ILE A 100 -24.78 68.77 -29.88
CA ILE A 100 -24.89 67.31 -29.88
C ILE A 100 -23.60 66.75 -30.46
N THR A 101 -22.79 66.10 -29.63
CA THR A 101 -21.60 65.40 -30.12
C THR A 101 -21.94 63.93 -30.32
N ILE A 102 -21.87 63.46 -31.56
CA ILE A 102 -21.96 62.03 -31.91
C ILE A 102 -20.53 61.50 -32.02
N ASN A 103 -20.14 60.65 -31.08
CA ASN A 103 -18.85 59.97 -31.16
C ASN A 103 -19.01 58.67 -31.96
N SER A 104 -18.67 58.73 -33.24
CA SER A 104 -18.60 57.59 -34.16
C SER A 104 -17.14 57.33 -34.55
N THR A 105 -16.77 56.06 -34.79
CA THR A 105 -15.42 55.66 -35.21
C THR A 105 -15.14 55.90 -36.70
N GLY A 106 -16.14 56.35 -37.49
CA GLY A 106 -15.99 56.82 -38.87
C GLY A 106 -15.99 58.35 -38.95
N GLY A 107 -15.06 58.91 -39.72
CA GLY A 107 -14.68 60.34 -39.74
C GLY A 107 -15.68 61.36 -40.29
N ASP A 108 -16.95 61.00 -40.50
CA ASP A 108 -17.88 61.81 -41.30
C ASP A 108 -18.91 62.64 -40.51
N ALA A 109 -18.83 62.75 -39.17
CA ALA A 109 -19.83 63.54 -38.41
C ALA A 109 -19.40 64.06 -37.02
N THR A 110 -18.13 64.42 -36.82
CA THR A 110 -17.72 65.10 -35.57
C THR A 110 -17.93 66.62 -35.69
N GLY A 111 -18.84 67.19 -34.88
CA GLY A 111 -19.02 68.65 -34.75
C GLY A 111 -20.18 69.30 -35.51
N ILE A 112 -21.16 68.54 -36.01
CA ILE A 112 -22.35 69.14 -36.64
C ILE A 112 -23.19 69.88 -35.59
N THR A 113 -23.34 71.20 -35.76
CA THR A 113 -24.17 72.06 -34.93
C THR A 113 -25.57 72.12 -35.54
N PHE A 114 -26.60 71.71 -34.79
CA PHE A 114 -27.99 71.95 -35.17
C PHE A 114 -28.45 73.26 -34.54
N GLN A 115 -28.76 74.25 -35.37
CA GLN A 115 -29.43 75.48 -34.94
C GLN A 115 -30.92 75.30 -35.14
N ASP A 116 -31.68 75.36 -34.05
CA ASP A 116 -33.13 75.52 -34.11
C ASP A 116 -33.49 76.92 -33.59
N ILE A 117 -34.12 77.72 -34.43
CA ILE A 117 -34.57 79.08 -34.05
C ILE A 117 -35.96 78.92 -33.46
N LEU A 118 -36.04 78.96 -32.14
CA LEU A 118 -37.31 78.91 -31.43
C LEU A 118 -38.21 80.09 -31.79
N ASP A 119 -39.40 79.79 -32.29
CA ASP A 119 -40.47 80.77 -32.47
C ASP A 119 -40.71 81.51 -31.14
N SER A 120 -40.79 82.83 -31.19
CA SER A 120 -41.07 83.73 -30.07
C SER A 120 -42.34 83.40 -29.26
N ASN A 121 -43.21 82.51 -29.78
CA ASN A 121 -44.41 82.03 -29.11
C ASN A 121 -44.27 80.65 -28.44
N LEU A 122 -43.08 80.02 -28.43
CA LEU A 122 -42.89 78.70 -27.81
C LEU A 122 -42.60 78.82 -26.30
N THR A 123 -43.60 78.56 -25.47
CA THR A 123 -43.40 78.36 -24.03
C THR A 123 -42.86 76.94 -23.79
N PHE A 124 -41.57 76.79 -23.43
CA PHE A 124 -41.12 75.52 -22.87
C PHE A 124 -41.75 75.35 -21.49
N VAL A 125 -42.80 74.53 -21.42
CA VAL A 125 -43.22 73.95 -20.15
C VAL A 125 -42.16 72.92 -19.76
N PRO A 126 -41.60 72.95 -18.55
CA PRO A 126 -40.78 71.85 -18.05
C PRO A 126 -41.50 70.50 -18.30
N GLY A 127 -40.88 69.61 -19.07
CA GLY A 127 -41.48 68.33 -19.52
C GLY A 127 -41.99 68.27 -20.97
N SER A 128 -41.74 69.28 -21.81
CA SER A 128 -42.23 69.31 -23.21
C SER A 128 -41.47 68.42 -24.20
N LEU A 129 -40.22 68.03 -23.89
CA LEU A 129 -39.41 67.16 -24.76
C LEU A 129 -39.74 65.68 -24.48
N LYS A 130 -40.54 65.06 -25.34
CA LYS A 130 -40.88 63.63 -25.25
C LYS A 130 -40.02 62.81 -26.21
N VAL A 131 -38.86 62.31 -25.73
CA VAL A 131 -37.98 61.44 -26.52
C VAL A 131 -38.25 59.98 -26.21
N THR A 132 -38.18 59.12 -27.23
CA THR A 132 -38.28 57.67 -27.05
C THR A 132 -36.99 57.12 -26.41
N PRO A 133 -37.07 56.18 -25.45
CA PRO A 133 -35.88 55.50 -24.91
C PRO A 133 -35.09 54.77 -26.00
N ILE A 134 -33.77 54.64 -25.82
CA ILE A 134 -32.90 53.84 -26.68
C ILE A 134 -32.68 52.50 -26.00
N ALA A 135 -33.18 51.44 -26.61
CA ALA A 135 -33.07 50.06 -26.15
C ALA A 135 -31.96 49.34 -26.92
N ALA A 136 -31.08 48.62 -26.25
CA ALA A 136 -29.99 47.86 -26.86
C ALA A 136 -30.09 46.36 -26.52
N ASP A 137 -29.91 45.51 -27.52
CA ASP A 137 -29.96 44.04 -27.34
C ASP A 137 -28.87 43.54 -26.38
N ASP A 138 -29.21 42.52 -25.59
CA ASP A 138 -28.31 41.90 -24.62
C ASP A 138 -27.96 40.45 -24.97
N SER A 139 -26.84 39.97 -24.43
CA SER A 139 -26.46 38.56 -24.52
C SER A 139 -25.88 38.02 -23.22
N TYR A 140 -26.39 36.87 -22.79
CA TYR A 140 -25.96 36.17 -21.58
C TYR A 140 -25.67 34.70 -21.85
N ASN A 141 -24.78 34.11 -21.04
CA ASN A 141 -24.52 32.67 -21.03
C ASN A 141 -25.02 32.07 -19.72
N CYS A 142 -25.59 30.88 -19.78
CA CYS A 142 -26.14 30.16 -18.63
C CYS A 142 -25.65 28.71 -18.64
N ILE A 143 -25.28 28.17 -17.48
CA ILE A 143 -25.07 26.73 -17.35
C ILE A 143 -26.44 26.05 -17.26
N GLY A 144 -26.67 25.02 -18.09
CA GLY A 144 -27.90 24.23 -18.01
C GLY A 144 -28.13 23.71 -16.59
N ASN A 145 -29.39 23.71 -16.13
CA ASN A 145 -29.81 23.36 -14.77
C ASN A 145 -29.34 24.30 -13.63
N VAL A 146 -28.57 25.37 -13.89
CA VAL A 146 -28.03 26.26 -12.83
C VAL A 146 -28.81 27.57 -12.75
N GLY A 147 -29.06 28.20 -13.90
CA GLY A 147 -29.70 29.51 -13.99
C GLY A 147 -28.73 30.69 -13.78
N ILE A 148 -29.25 31.91 -14.01
CA ILE A 148 -28.53 33.18 -13.84
C ILE A 148 -29.38 34.16 -13.02
N THR A 149 -28.72 35.02 -12.25
CA THR A 149 -29.35 36.10 -11.48
C THR A 149 -28.59 37.39 -11.73
N LEU A 150 -29.28 38.40 -12.25
CA LEU A 150 -28.70 39.68 -12.65
C LEU A 150 -29.31 40.81 -11.83
N ASN A 151 -28.45 41.58 -11.17
CA ASN A 151 -28.85 42.79 -10.45
C ASN A 151 -29.04 43.97 -11.43
N THR A 152 -29.48 45.12 -10.92
CA THR A 152 -29.77 46.30 -11.76
C THR A 152 -28.56 46.85 -12.52
N ALA A 153 -27.33 46.67 -12.02
CA ALA A 153 -26.11 47.14 -12.68
C ALA A 153 -25.70 46.23 -13.86
N GLN A 154 -26.24 45.02 -13.93
CA GLN A 154 -25.89 43.99 -14.91
C GLN A 154 -27.10 43.56 -15.74
N GLY A 155 -28.30 44.01 -15.36
CA GLY A 155 -29.56 43.66 -16.00
C GLY A 155 -29.76 44.38 -17.31
N VAL A 156 -30.95 44.24 -17.88
CA VAL A 156 -31.25 44.68 -19.25
C VAL A 156 -31.10 46.20 -19.43
N LEU A 157 -31.28 46.99 -18.37
CA LEU A 157 -31.15 48.44 -18.45
C LEU A 157 -29.68 48.94 -18.43
N SER A 158 -28.69 48.05 -18.29
CA SER A 158 -27.29 48.46 -18.09
C SER A 158 -26.65 49.13 -19.32
N ASN A 159 -27.19 48.87 -20.52
CA ASN A 159 -26.76 49.41 -21.80
C ASN A 159 -27.82 50.32 -22.45
N ASP A 160 -28.94 50.55 -21.77
CA ASP A 160 -30.07 51.35 -22.24
C ASP A 160 -29.97 52.81 -21.81
N VAL A 161 -30.52 53.71 -22.62
CA VAL A 161 -30.42 55.17 -22.39
C VAL A 161 -31.79 55.83 -22.43
N SER A 162 -32.03 56.70 -21.44
CA SER A 162 -33.14 57.65 -21.41
C SER A 162 -32.64 59.03 -21.82
N PRO A 163 -32.87 59.50 -23.06
CA PRO A 163 -32.31 60.78 -23.53
C PRO A 163 -32.80 62.01 -22.77
N ASP A 164 -33.96 61.93 -22.13
CA ASP A 164 -34.53 62.99 -21.29
C ASP A 164 -34.15 62.87 -19.80
N GLY A 165 -33.31 61.89 -19.45
CA GLY A 165 -32.84 61.64 -18.09
C GLY A 165 -33.88 61.04 -17.16
N THR A 166 -35.07 60.67 -17.66
CA THR A 166 -36.13 60.08 -16.83
C THR A 166 -35.87 58.61 -16.52
N THR A 167 -36.41 58.12 -15.40
CA THR A 167 -36.31 56.72 -14.99
C THR A 167 -36.97 55.80 -16.01
N LEU A 168 -36.27 54.72 -16.37
CA LEU A 168 -36.79 53.66 -17.24
C LEU A 168 -37.38 52.52 -16.41
N THR A 169 -38.47 51.95 -16.90
CA THR A 169 -39.06 50.73 -16.36
C THR A 169 -39.19 49.66 -17.45
N THR A 170 -39.08 48.39 -17.08
CA THR A 170 -39.11 47.26 -18.02
C THR A 170 -40.28 46.33 -17.78
N ALA A 171 -40.86 45.81 -18.86
CA ALA A 171 -41.85 44.73 -18.82
C ALA A 171 -41.57 43.71 -19.93
N VAL A 172 -41.84 42.42 -19.67
CA VAL A 172 -41.66 41.37 -20.68
C VAL A 172 -42.72 41.52 -21.77
N SER A 173 -42.29 41.54 -23.03
CA SER A 173 -43.17 41.55 -24.21
C SER A 173 -43.35 40.15 -24.79
N THR A 174 -42.25 39.41 -24.98
CA THR A 174 -42.26 38.01 -25.41
C THR A 174 -41.41 37.21 -24.43
N ASN A 175 -41.96 36.14 -23.87
CA ASN A 175 -41.28 35.35 -22.84
C ASN A 175 -40.31 34.32 -23.45
N VAL A 176 -39.45 33.76 -22.60
CA VAL A 176 -38.56 32.64 -22.94
C VAL A 176 -39.34 31.37 -23.27
N THR A 177 -38.73 30.46 -24.04
CA THR A 177 -39.35 29.21 -24.50
C THR A 177 -38.83 27.98 -23.76
N HIS A 178 -37.63 28.05 -23.19
CA HIS A 178 -36.95 26.92 -22.56
C HIS A 178 -36.48 27.26 -21.15
N GLY A 179 -37.28 28.02 -20.39
CA GLY A 179 -37.02 28.32 -19.00
C GLY A 179 -38.13 29.12 -18.32
N ILE A 180 -37.84 29.56 -17.10
CA ILE A 180 -38.68 30.47 -16.31
C ILE A 180 -37.92 31.78 -16.14
N LEU A 181 -38.52 32.87 -16.58
CA LEU A 181 -37.98 34.23 -16.48
C LEU A 181 -38.80 35.03 -15.45
N SER A 182 -38.11 35.77 -14.58
CA SER A 182 -38.70 36.83 -13.76
C SER A 182 -37.93 38.13 -13.99
N LEU A 183 -38.51 39.06 -14.74
CA LEU A 183 -37.96 40.39 -15.01
C LEU A 183 -38.65 41.41 -14.11
N ALA A 184 -37.88 42.14 -13.32
CA ALA A 184 -38.36 43.23 -12.49
C ALA A 184 -38.39 44.54 -13.28
N ALA A 185 -39.21 45.50 -12.84
CA ALA A 185 -39.36 46.79 -13.51
C ALA A 185 -38.06 47.62 -13.56
N ASN A 186 -37.10 47.36 -12.67
CA ASN A 186 -35.81 48.04 -12.61
C ASN A 186 -34.72 47.40 -13.51
N GLY A 187 -35.10 46.47 -14.40
CA GLY A 187 -34.19 45.79 -15.32
C GLY A 187 -33.42 44.60 -14.75
N SER A 188 -33.49 44.34 -13.43
CA SER A 188 -32.94 43.12 -12.84
C SER A 188 -33.78 41.90 -13.21
N PHE A 189 -33.17 40.72 -13.38
CA PHE A 189 -33.91 39.51 -13.71
C PHE A 189 -33.25 38.21 -13.25
N THR A 190 -34.07 37.17 -13.13
CA THR A 190 -33.62 35.78 -12.94
C THR A 190 -34.10 34.93 -14.11
N TYR A 191 -33.26 34.04 -14.59
CA TYR A 191 -33.61 33.04 -15.59
C TYR A 191 -33.16 31.64 -15.15
N ASN A 192 -34.11 30.70 -15.10
CA ASN A 192 -33.86 29.30 -14.80
C ASN A 192 -34.25 28.45 -16.03
N PRO A 193 -33.29 27.81 -16.72
CA PRO A 193 -33.61 26.98 -17.89
C PRO A 193 -34.46 25.77 -17.47
N THR A 194 -35.28 25.29 -18.39
CA THR A 194 -36.02 24.03 -18.26
C THR A 194 -35.04 22.90 -17.98
N ALA A 195 -35.41 22.00 -17.07
CA ALA A 195 -34.53 20.89 -16.67
C ALA A 195 -34.06 20.08 -17.89
N GLY A 196 -32.74 19.89 -17.98
CA GLY A 196 -32.08 19.15 -19.06
C GLY A 196 -31.87 19.94 -20.36
N TYR A 197 -32.32 21.19 -20.46
CA TYR A 197 -32.18 21.98 -21.68
C TYR A 197 -30.75 22.49 -21.90
N SER A 198 -30.31 22.48 -23.15
CA SER A 198 -29.12 23.16 -23.66
C SER A 198 -29.41 23.68 -25.06
N GLY A 199 -28.96 24.89 -25.39
CA GLY A 199 -29.30 25.56 -26.65
C GLY A 199 -29.51 27.07 -26.46
N SER A 200 -29.97 27.73 -27.51
CA SER A 200 -30.31 29.15 -27.49
C SER A 200 -31.75 29.39 -27.01
N ASP A 201 -31.94 30.31 -26.08
CA ASP A 201 -33.24 30.83 -25.65
C ASP A 201 -33.24 32.36 -25.74
N SER A 202 -34.41 32.99 -25.74
CA SER A 202 -34.48 34.46 -25.86
C SER A 202 -35.79 35.02 -25.33
N PHE A 203 -35.78 36.28 -24.88
CA PHE A 203 -36.99 37.03 -24.58
C PHE A 203 -36.88 38.47 -25.11
N VAL A 204 -38.02 39.13 -25.29
CA VAL A 204 -38.11 40.53 -25.70
C VAL A 204 -38.72 41.33 -24.56
N TYR A 205 -38.14 42.48 -24.22
CA TYR A 205 -38.67 43.39 -23.21
C TYR A 205 -39.00 44.76 -23.80
N THR A 206 -39.97 45.43 -23.20
CA THR A 206 -40.37 46.79 -23.51
C THR A 206 -39.88 47.72 -22.40
N LEU A 207 -39.10 48.73 -22.76
CA LEU A 207 -38.75 49.85 -21.88
C LEU A 207 -39.85 50.89 -21.95
N THR A 208 -40.19 51.48 -20.81
CA THR A 208 -41.12 52.61 -20.69
C THR A 208 -40.48 53.71 -19.86
N SER A 209 -40.36 54.90 -20.43
CA SER A 209 -39.97 56.11 -19.69
C SER A 209 -41.16 56.68 -18.90
N SER A 210 -40.89 57.53 -17.91
CA SER A 210 -41.95 58.14 -17.10
C SER A 210 -42.90 59.05 -17.90
N ASN A 211 -42.54 59.42 -19.13
CA ASN A 211 -43.35 60.20 -20.05
C ASN A 211 -44.30 59.34 -20.93
N GLY A 212 -44.24 58.00 -20.81
CA GLY A 212 -45.07 57.03 -21.51
C GLY A 212 -44.54 56.56 -22.88
N LYS A 213 -43.34 56.99 -23.30
CA LYS A 213 -42.71 56.51 -24.55
C LYS A 213 -42.01 55.17 -24.33
N THR A 214 -42.09 54.31 -25.34
CA THR A 214 -41.61 52.92 -25.26
C THR A 214 -40.62 52.55 -26.37
N SER A 215 -39.74 51.60 -26.06
CA SER A 215 -38.81 50.96 -27.01
C SER A 215 -38.64 49.48 -26.63
N THR A 216 -38.12 48.65 -27.52
CA THR A 216 -37.98 47.20 -27.29
C THR A 216 -36.59 46.70 -27.66
N ALA A 217 -36.09 45.74 -26.90
CA ALA A 217 -34.84 45.03 -27.20
C ALA A 217 -34.95 43.52 -26.90
N THR A 218 -34.06 42.76 -27.52
CA THR A 218 -33.99 41.30 -27.42
C THR A 218 -32.85 40.88 -26.51
N VAL A 219 -33.13 39.96 -25.60
CA VAL A 219 -32.11 39.30 -24.77
C VAL A 219 -31.89 37.89 -25.28
N ASN A 220 -30.66 37.59 -25.69
CA ASN A 220 -30.24 36.26 -26.17
C ASN A 220 -29.51 35.50 -25.06
N ILE A 221 -29.96 34.28 -24.75
CA ILE A 221 -29.37 33.42 -23.71
C ILE A 221 -28.84 32.14 -24.34
N THR A 222 -27.54 31.87 -24.20
CA THR A 222 -26.94 30.59 -24.61
C THR A 222 -26.81 29.67 -23.40
N VAL A 223 -27.53 28.55 -23.40
CA VAL A 223 -27.53 27.53 -22.34
C VAL A 223 -26.57 26.40 -22.67
N THR A 224 -25.52 26.21 -21.86
CA THR A 224 -24.54 25.13 -22.05
C THR A 224 -25.05 23.77 -21.57
N THR A 225 -24.25 22.72 -21.75
CA THR A 225 -24.55 21.36 -21.25
C THR A 225 -24.98 21.39 -19.78
N PRO A 226 -26.07 20.68 -19.42
CA PRO A 226 -26.60 20.71 -18.07
C PRO A 226 -25.76 19.92 -17.06
N ILE A 227 -25.73 20.37 -15.82
CA ILE A 227 -25.24 19.61 -14.66
C ILE A 227 -26.46 19.05 -13.92
N ILE A 228 -26.47 17.76 -13.62
CA ILE A 228 -27.54 17.14 -12.83
C ILE A 228 -27.17 17.26 -11.35
N PHE A 229 -28.05 17.88 -10.56
CA PHE A 229 -27.82 18.08 -9.13
C PHE A 229 -28.63 17.08 -8.29
N ALA A 230 -27.94 16.41 -7.36
CA ALA A 230 -28.55 15.56 -6.35
C ALA A 230 -28.11 16.01 -4.95
N ASN A 231 -29.08 16.16 -4.05
CA ASN A 231 -28.86 16.67 -2.70
C ASN A 231 -29.62 15.84 -1.66
N GLY A 232 -28.90 15.10 -0.81
CA GLY A 232 -29.50 14.28 0.25
C GLY A 232 -30.29 15.09 1.29
N ALA A 233 -29.94 16.37 1.46
CA ALA A 233 -30.62 17.29 2.37
C ALA A 233 -31.88 17.95 1.77
N ALA A 234 -32.23 17.68 0.50
CA ALA A 234 -33.44 18.22 -0.11
C ALA A 234 -34.71 17.74 0.63
N THR A 235 -35.70 18.61 0.80
CA THR A 235 -36.95 18.26 1.50
C THR A 235 -37.84 17.34 0.65
N VAL A 236 -37.94 17.63 -0.65
CA VAL A 236 -38.69 16.87 -1.66
C VAL A 236 -37.78 16.54 -2.86
N THR A 237 -38.12 15.50 -3.61
CA THR A 237 -37.42 15.19 -4.87
C THR A 237 -37.80 16.22 -5.93
N GLY A 238 -36.81 16.94 -6.45
CA GLY A 238 -36.97 17.88 -7.57
C GLY A 238 -36.74 17.23 -8.94
N ASN A 239 -36.35 18.06 -9.91
CA ASN A 239 -36.14 17.69 -11.32
C ASN A 239 -34.65 17.69 -11.73
N GLY A 240 -33.72 17.76 -10.77
CA GLY A 240 -32.28 17.71 -11.02
C GLY A 240 -31.63 19.07 -11.35
N THR A 241 -32.38 20.17 -11.28
CA THR A 241 -31.83 21.52 -11.33
C THR A 241 -31.18 21.93 -10.00
N LEU A 242 -30.32 22.94 -9.99
CA LEU A 242 -29.72 23.47 -8.76
C LEU A 242 -30.79 23.98 -7.79
N ALA A 243 -31.86 24.58 -8.31
CA ALA A 243 -32.99 25.09 -7.52
C ALA A 243 -33.92 23.96 -7.02
N ALA A 244 -33.97 22.83 -7.72
CA ALA A 244 -34.81 21.67 -7.37
C ALA A 244 -34.03 20.35 -7.60
N PRO A 245 -33.03 20.04 -6.74
CA PRO A 245 -32.18 18.87 -6.91
C PRO A 245 -32.94 17.57 -6.64
N TYR A 246 -32.43 16.45 -7.17
CA TYR A 246 -32.95 15.13 -6.83
C TYR A 246 -32.59 14.77 -5.38
N LYS A 247 -33.56 14.24 -4.62
CA LYS A 247 -33.35 13.70 -3.26
C LYS A 247 -32.99 12.21 -3.28
N ASP A 248 -33.30 11.51 -4.37
CA ASP A 248 -33.05 10.08 -4.53
C ASP A 248 -32.37 9.81 -5.88
N LEU A 249 -31.32 9.00 -5.87
CA LEU A 249 -30.51 8.70 -7.05
C LEU A 249 -31.26 7.87 -8.10
N SER A 250 -32.27 7.09 -7.71
CA SER A 250 -33.10 6.33 -8.65
C SER A 250 -33.96 7.22 -9.55
N SER A 251 -34.14 8.49 -9.17
CA SER A 251 -34.86 9.48 -10.00
C SER A 251 -34.03 9.96 -11.20
N ILE A 252 -32.72 9.71 -11.20
CA ILE A 252 -31.83 10.02 -12.32
C ILE A 252 -32.04 8.94 -13.39
N THR A 253 -32.98 9.19 -14.30
CA THR A 253 -33.35 8.28 -15.39
C THR A 253 -33.22 8.96 -16.75
N GLY A 254 -32.82 8.21 -17.78
CA GLY A 254 -32.85 8.70 -19.18
C GLY A 254 -31.93 9.88 -19.49
N THR A 255 -30.95 10.19 -18.64
CA THR A 255 -30.10 11.35 -18.82
C THR A 255 -28.97 11.06 -19.81
N SER A 256 -28.76 11.96 -20.78
CA SER A 256 -27.58 12.02 -21.66
C SER A 256 -26.26 11.97 -20.85
N ALA A 257 -25.09 11.95 -21.51
CA ALA A 257 -23.74 11.96 -20.93
C ALA A 257 -23.41 13.17 -20.00
N SER A 258 -24.42 13.93 -19.57
CA SER A 258 -24.34 15.05 -18.63
C SER A 258 -23.70 14.64 -17.29
N PRO A 259 -22.85 15.50 -16.72
CA PRO A 259 -22.24 15.26 -15.43
C PRO A 259 -23.26 15.34 -14.29
N ILE A 260 -23.01 14.57 -13.24
CA ILE A 260 -23.82 14.52 -12.01
C ILE A 260 -22.98 15.10 -10.88
N PHE A 261 -23.54 16.07 -10.15
CA PHE A 261 -22.97 16.59 -8.92
C PHE A 261 -23.82 16.20 -7.71
N ILE A 262 -23.20 15.53 -6.74
CA ILE A 262 -23.86 15.01 -5.54
C ILE A 262 -23.33 15.76 -4.31
N TYR A 263 -24.22 16.27 -3.47
CA TYR A 263 -23.85 17.00 -2.24
C TYR A 263 -24.87 16.76 -1.12
N GLY A 264 -24.55 17.22 0.09
CA GLY A 264 -25.52 17.24 1.20
C GLY A 264 -25.80 15.89 1.88
N GLY A 265 -24.75 15.16 2.26
CA GLY A 265 -24.87 13.99 3.16
C GLY A 265 -25.23 12.68 2.48
N ALA A 266 -26.03 11.85 3.16
CA ALA A 266 -26.44 10.53 2.66
C ALA A 266 -27.63 10.66 1.69
N ILE A 267 -27.57 9.95 0.57
CA ILE A 267 -28.61 9.95 -0.47
C ILE A 267 -29.03 8.50 -0.78
N SER A 268 -30.34 8.27 -0.88
CA SER A 268 -30.90 6.94 -1.13
C SER A 268 -30.93 6.61 -2.63
N GLY A 269 -31.12 5.32 -2.93
CA GLY A 269 -31.27 4.82 -4.29
C GLY A 269 -29.98 4.34 -4.95
N THR A 270 -30.14 3.50 -5.98
CA THR A 270 -29.04 3.02 -6.83
C THR A 270 -28.79 4.01 -7.96
N LEU A 271 -27.52 4.36 -8.20
CA LEU A 271 -27.12 5.19 -9.33
C LEU A 271 -26.73 4.31 -10.51
N ASN A 272 -27.48 4.40 -11.61
CA ASN A 272 -27.15 3.74 -12.86
C ASN A 272 -26.54 4.75 -13.83
N LEU A 273 -25.26 4.57 -14.17
CA LEU A 273 -24.58 5.44 -15.11
C LEU A 273 -24.79 4.98 -16.55
N ASN A 274 -24.74 5.94 -17.47
CA ASN A 274 -24.59 5.75 -18.90
C ASN A 274 -23.12 5.89 -19.31
N ASP A 275 -22.79 5.55 -20.55
CA ASP A 275 -21.43 5.69 -21.06
C ASP A 275 -20.94 7.14 -20.95
N THR A 276 -19.66 7.34 -20.68
CA THR A 276 -18.96 8.64 -20.66
C THR A 276 -19.45 9.65 -19.61
N GLN A 277 -20.28 9.24 -18.65
CA GLN A 277 -20.75 10.13 -17.58
C GLN A 277 -19.68 10.37 -16.49
N LYS A 278 -19.69 11.60 -15.96
CA LYS A 278 -18.89 12.03 -14.79
C LYS A 278 -19.78 12.16 -13.56
N VAL A 279 -19.33 11.63 -12.42
CA VAL A 279 -19.97 11.78 -11.11
C VAL A 279 -18.99 12.47 -10.16
N ILE A 280 -19.35 13.67 -9.71
CA ILE A 280 -18.54 14.45 -8.78
C ILE A 280 -19.31 14.63 -7.48
N GLY A 281 -18.76 14.11 -6.39
CA GLY A 281 -19.28 14.36 -5.05
C GLY A 281 -18.65 15.60 -4.41
N GLN A 282 -19.35 16.18 -3.43
CA GLN A 282 -18.87 17.30 -2.63
C GLN A 282 -17.50 17.05 -1.96
N GLY A 283 -17.12 15.80 -1.73
CA GLY A 283 -15.81 15.45 -1.15
C GLY A 283 -14.65 15.33 -2.15
N ALA A 284 -14.87 15.68 -3.42
CA ALA A 284 -13.79 15.80 -4.39
C ALA A 284 -12.80 16.89 -3.95
N THR A 285 -11.50 16.65 -4.12
CA THR A 285 -10.46 17.59 -3.67
C THR A 285 -10.24 18.78 -4.61
N SER A 286 -10.51 18.59 -5.91
CA SER A 286 -10.41 19.65 -6.91
C SER A 286 -11.72 20.43 -7.06
N ASP A 287 -11.63 21.66 -7.53
CA ASP A 287 -12.80 22.50 -7.78
C ASP A 287 -13.70 21.90 -8.89
N LEU A 288 -15.02 22.02 -8.70
CA LEU A 288 -16.05 21.45 -9.58
C LEU A 288 -15.90 21.90 -11.04
N ILE A 289 -15.58 23.18 -11.26
CA ILE A 289 -15.43 23.75 -12.61
C ILE A 289 -14.25 23.10 -13.32
N THR A 290 -13.15 22.90 -12.61
CA THR A 290 -11.94 22.26 -13.13
C THR A 290 -12.21 20.79 -13.50
N LEU A 291 -12.91 20.06 -12.63
CA LEU A 291 -13.24 18.64 -12.85
C LEU A 291 -14.20 18.43 -14.03
N LEU A 292 -15.16 19.34 -14.20
CA LEU A 292 -16.09 19.29 -15.32
C LEU A 292 -15.51 19.88 -16.61
N GLY A 293 -14.45 20.70 -16.52
CA GLY A 293 -13.87 21.40 -17.67
C GLY A 293 -14.76 22.52 -18.19
N LEU A 294 -15.51 23.17 -17.29
CA LEU A 294 -16.46 24.22 -17.63
C LEU A 294 -15.80 25.61 -17.58
N SER A 295 -16.39 26.57 -18.28
CA SER A 295 -16.16 27.99 -18.06
C SER A 295 -17.41 28.56 -17.40
N VAL A 296 -17.26 29.17 -16.22
CA VAL A 296 -18.40 29.75 -15.50
C VAL A 296 -18.80 31.07 -16.17
N PRO A 297 -20.04 31.23 -16.65
CA PRO A 297 -20.55 32.52 -17.08
C PRO A 297 -20.51 33.55 -15.94
N VAL A 298 -20.23 34.81 -16.27
CA VAL A 298 -20.05 35.92 -15.30
C VAL A 298 -21.22 36.06 -14.31
N TYR A 299 -22.43 35.63 -14.69
CA TYR A 299 -23.67 35.81 -13.93
C TYR A 299 -24.35 34.49 -13.56
N SER A 300 -23.63 33.37 -13.69
CA SER A 300 -24.13 32.06 -13.26
C SER A 300 -24.44 32.09 -11.78
N ASN A 301 -25.56 31.46 -11.38
CA ASN A 301 -25.81 31.19 -9.97
C ASN A 301 -24.63 30.39 -9.39
N SER A 302 -24.29 30.68 -8.13
CA SER A 302 -23.17 30.04 -7.43
C SER A 302 -23.36 28.53 -7.37
N LEU A 303 -22.37 27.79 -7.88
CA LEU A 303 -22.35 26.34 -7.73
C LEU A 303 -21.98 25.95 -6.30
N PRO A 304 -22.49 24.82 -5.79
CA PRO A 304 -21.99 24.30 -4.52
C PRO A 304 -20.51 23.95 -4.61
N SER A 305 -19.77 24.18 -3.52
CA SER A 305 -18.33 23.93 -3.47
C SER A 305 -18.01 22.44 -3.30
N THR A 306 -16.83 22.05 -3.77
CA THR A 306 -16.16 20.79 -3.41
C THR A 306 -15.29 20.98 -2.15
N GLY A 307 -14.50 19.97 -1.77
CA GLY A 307 -13.65 20.00 -0.57
C GLY A 307 -14.37 19.72 0.75
N GLY A 308 -15.66 19.32 0.70
CA GLY A 308 -16.44 18.93 1.86
C GLY A 308 -16.30 17.44 2.21
N THR A 309 -17.29 16.89 2.91
CA THR A 309 -17.37 15.44 3.15
C THR A 309 -17.88 14.71 1.92
N ASN A 310 -17.41 13.49 1.70
CA ASN A 310 -17.94 12.63 0.65
C ASN A 310 -19.44 12.37 0.91
N PRO A 311 -20.35 12.70 -0.02
CA PRO A 311 -21.73 12.25 0.07
C PRO A 311 -21.78 10.72 -0.01
N THR A 312 -22.74 10.14 0.72
CA THR A 312 -22.85 8.69 0.88
C THR A 312 -23.98 8.16 0.00
N LEU A 313 -23.68 7.17 -0.84
CA LEU A 313 -24.65 6.48 -1.69
C LEU A 313 -24.54 4.96 -1.53
N SER A 314 -25.59 4.21 -1.85
CA SER A 314 -25.62 2.76 -1.66
C SER A 314 -24.85 2.02 -2.76
N THR A 315 -25.34 2.08 -4.00
CA THR A 315 -24.85 1.30 -5.13
C THR A 315 -24.62 2.20 -6.33
N ILE A 316 -23.52 1.95 -7.05
CA ILE A 316 -23.26 2.54 -8.36
C ILE A 316 -23.05 1.45 -9.40
N ASN A 317 -23.85 1.49 -10.47
CA ASN A 317 -23.71 0.62 -11.62
C ASN A 317 -23.03 1.38 -12.75
N LEU A 318 -21.87 0.88 -13.16
CA LEU A 318 -20.98 1.50 -14.14
C LEU A 318 -21.26 0.99 -15.55
N LYS A 319 -21.00 1.87 -16.51
CA LYS A 319 -20.93 1.59 -17.94
C LYS A 319 -19.56 2.04 -18.46
N SER A 320 -19.41 2.16 -19.77
CA SER A 320 -18.11 2.44 -20.37
C SER A 320 -17.68 3.86 -20.11
N ASN A 321 -16.38 4.10 -19.86
CA ASN A 321 -15.78 5.44 -19.94
C ASN A 321 -16.24 6.41 -18.82
N ASN A 322 -16.63 5.90 -17.65
CA ASN A 322 -17.07 6.74 -16.52
C ASN A 322 -15.91 7.34 -15.71
N ASP A 323 -16.16 8.51 -15.10
CA ASP A 323 -15.25 9.19 -14.15
C ASP A 323 -16.01 9.44 -12.83
N ILE A 324 -15.49 8.96 -11.70
CA ILE A 324 -16.15 9.01 -10.41
C ILE A 324 -15.21 9.63 -9.39
N GLN A 325 -15.63 10.70 -8.73
CA GLN A 325 -14.79 11.40 -7.78
C GLN A 325 -15.52 11.82 -6.51
N GLY A 326 -14.87 11.65 -5.36
CA GLY A 326 -15.28 12.32 -4.11
C GLY A 326 -16.57 11.81 -3.48
N VAL A 327 -16.88 10.53 -3.60
CA VAL A 327 -18.10 9.90 -3.04
C VAL A 327 -17.77 8.72 -2.11
N THR A 328 -18.69 8.39 -1.20
CA THR A 328 -18.64 7.19 -0.36
C THR A 328 -19.73 6.22 -0.79
N ILE A 329 -19.36 4.96 -1.05
CA ILE A 329 -20.26 3.90 -1.51
C ILE A 329 -20.42 2.88 -0.38
N THR A 330 -21.64 2.57 0.04
CA THR A 330 -21.88 1.67 1.20
C THR A 330 -22.29 0.25 0.85
N SER A 331 -22.49 -0.06 -0.43
CA SER A 331 -22.79 -1.40 -0.91
C SER A 331 -21.83 -1.85 -2.00
N THR A 332 -22.06 -1.50 -3.27
CA THR A 332 -21.26 -2.03 -4.38
C THR A 332 -21.01 -1.01 -5.47
N MET A 333 -19.80 -1.05 -6.02
CA MET A 333 -19.44 -0.47 -7.32
C MET A 333 -19.36 -1.61 -8.33
N ASN A 334 -20.33 -1.67 -9.24
CA ASN A 334 -20.51 -2.81 -10.13
C ASN A 334 -20.43 -2.41 -11.61
N GLY A 335 -19.55 -3.04 -12.38
CA GLY A 335 -19.31 -2.73 -13.79
C GLY A 335 -19.13 -4.00 -14.64
N PRO A 336 -20.11 -4.39 -15.47
CA PRO A 336 -19.99 -5.58 -16.32
C PRO A 336 -18.98 -5.39 -17.46
N ASP A 337 -18.90 -4.18 -18.04
CA ASP A 337 -17.86 -3.72 -18.95
C ASP A 337 -17.69 -2.21 -18.73
N VAL A 338 -16.52 -1.80 -18.25
CA VAL A 338 -16.27 -0.39 -17.86
C VAL A 338 -15.44 0.39 -18.86
N GLY A 339 -14.89 -0.26 -19.91
CA GLY A 339 -13.97 0.41 -20.83
C GLY A 339 -12.87 1.17 -20.08
N ASN A 340 -12.74 2.46 -20.32
CA ASN A 340 -11.85 3.31 -19.52
C ASN A 340 -12.56 3.73 -18.22
N LEU A 341 -11.97 3.50 -17.06
CA LEU A 341 -12.60 3.90 -15.78
C LEU A 341 -11.65 4.78 -14.99
N LYS A 342 -12.12 5.94 -14.57
CA LYS A 342 -11.38 6.84 -13.68
C LYS A 342 -12.06 6.94 -12.32
N VAL A 343 -11.26 6.78 -11.26
CA VAL A 343 -11.72 6.90 -9.87
C VAL A 343 -10.76 7.75 -9.06
N ARG A 344 -11.25 8.75 -8.32
CA ARG A 344 -10.45 9.58 -7.38
C ARG A 344 -11.23 9.87 -6.10
N ASP A 345 -10.56 9.98 -4.96
CA ASP A 345 -11.19 10.38 -3.69
C ASP A 345 -12.39 9.51 -3.25
N VAL A 346 -12.54 8.29 -3.79
CA VAL A 346 -13.66 7.41 -3.49
C VAL A 346 -13.35 6.50 -2.31
N ILE A 347 -14.35 6.32 -1.44
CA ILE A 347 -14.36 5.36 -0.34
C ILE A 347 -15.44 4.31 -0.63
N VAL A 348 -15.14 3.03 -0.42
CA VAL A 348 -16.13 1.95 -0.51
C VAL A 348 -16.17 1.21 0.83
N ASN A 349 -17.35 1.08 1.44
CA ASN A 349 -17.60 0.43 2.72
C ASN A 349 -18.76 -0.57 2.59
N ALA A 350 -18.49 -1.71 1.95
CA ALA A 350 -19.51 -2.72 1.67
C ALA A 350 -19.80 -3.62 2.89
N THR A 351 -21.08 -3.88 3.13
CA THR A 351 -21.53 -4.88 4.12
C THR A 351 -22.55 -5.83 3.51
N GLY A 352 -22.57 -7.08 3.96
CA GLY A 352 -23.46 -8.11 3.43
C GLY A 352 -22.78 -8.89 2.30
N THR A 353 -23.58 -9.53 1.44
CA THR A 353 -23.07 -10.53 0.48
C THR A 353 -22.47 -9.93 -0.81
N ALA A 354 -22.76 -8.66 -1.10
CA ALA A 354 -22.31 -8.00 -2.33
C ALA A 354 -20.79 -7.75 -2.33
N THR A 355 -20.16 -7.92 -3.50
CA THR A 355 -18.76 -7.55 -3.72
C THR A 355 -18.60 -6.04 -3.72
N ALA A 356 -17.64 -5.51 -2.96
CA ALA A 356 -17.46 -4.07 -2.78
C ALA A 356 -17.13 -3.36 -4.10
N VAL A 357 -16.17 -3.91 -4.85
CA VAL A 357 -15.83 -3.47 -6.21
C VAL A 357 -15.82 -4.67 -7.13
N ASN A 358 -16.73 -4.68 -8.10
CA ASN A 358 -16.90 -5.76 -9.08
C ASN A 358 -16.75 -5.21 -10.51
N ILE A 359 -15.62 -5.47 -11.15
CA ILE A 359 -15.33 -5.10 -12.54
C ILE A 359 -15.14 -6.40 -13.34
N ALA A 360 -16.22 -6.87 -13.97
CA ALA A 360 -16.21 -8.15 -14.68
C ALA A 360 -15.40 -8.11 -15.99
N LYS A 361 -15.29 -6.92 -16.60
CA LYS A 361 -14.42 -6.66 -17.75
C LYS A 361 -13.95 -5.20 -17.73
N GLY A 362 -12.63 -5.02 -17.65
CA GLY A 362 -11.99 -3.72 -17.80
C GLY A 362 -11.59 -3.39 -19.22
N GLY A 363 -11.25 -2.12 -19.44
CA GLY A 363 -10.38 -1.64 -20.50
C GLY A 363 -9.10 -1.08 -19.88
N ILE A 364 -8.96 0.25 -19.88
CA ILE A 364 -7.85 0.95 -19.21
C ILE A 364 -8.36 1.60 -17.92
N LEU A 365 -7.90 1.12 -16.79
CA LEU A 365 -8.19 1.68 -15.47
C LEU A 365 -7.22 2.81 -15.14
N ASP A 366 -7.76 3.87 -14.56
CA ASP A 366 -7.05 4.89 -13.83
C ASP A 366 -7.78 5.09 -12.49
N CYS A 367 -7.73 4.06 -11.65
CA CYS A 367 -8.51 3.99 -10.43
C CYS A 367 -7.61 4.20 -9.21
N ILE A 368 -7.87 5.25 -8.43
CA ILE A 368 -7.20 5.52 -7.15
C ILE A 368 -8.26 5.72 -6.08
N PHE A 369 -8.42 4.71 -5.24
CA PHE A 369 -9.32 4.70 -4.10
C PHE A 369 -8.60 5.19 -2.83
N LYS A 370 -9.34 5.88 -1.95
CA LYS A 370 -8.88 6.22 -0.61
C LYS A 370 -8.88 4.97 0.27
N SER A 371 -10.00 4.26 0.32
CA SER A 371 -10.12 3.00 1.07
C SER A 371 -11.21 2.12 0.48
N ILE A 372 -11.04 0.80 0.62
CA ILE A 372 -12.06 -0.20 0.27
C ILE A 372 -12.19 -1.19 1.43
N SER A 373 -13.39 -1.27 1.99
CA SER A 373 -13.76 -2.23 3.03
C SER A 373 -14.90 -3.12 2.57
N ALA A 374 -14.88 -4.37 3.02
CA ALA A 374 -15.91 -5.37 2.73
C ALA A 374 -16.11 -6.27 3.95
N ASN A 375 -17.34 -6.52 4.36
CA ASN A 375 -17.66 -7.42 5.48
C ASN A 375 -18.83 -8.36 5.13
N GLY A 376 -18.55 -9.66 5.02
CA GLY A 376 -19.56 -10.69 4.75
C GLY A 376 -19.76 -11.05 3.26
N SER A 377 -18.99 -10.43 2.36
CA SER A 377 -19.15 -10.60 0.91
C SER A 377 -18.73 -12.00 0.45
N THR A 378 -19.24 -12.43 -0.72
CA THR A 378 -18.71 -13.65 -1.36
C THR A 378 -17.27 -13.46 -1.82
N THR A 379 -16.98 -12.31 -2.44
CA THR A 379 -15.64 -11.84 -2.81
C THR A 379 -15.56 -10.37 -2.42
N GLY A 380 -14.45 -9.89 -1.86
CA GLY A 380 -14.31 -8.49 -1.44
C GLY A 380 -14.12 -7.55 -2.63
N ILE A 381 -13.06 -7.75 -3.41
CA ILE A 381 -12.77 -7.03 -4.66
C ILE A 381 -12.60 -8.05 -5.79
N SER A 382 -13.25 -7.83 -6.93
CA SER A 382 -13.06 -8.63 -8.14
C SER A 382 -12.83 -7.71 -9.33
N VAL A 383 -11.69 -7.87 -10.00
CA VAL A 383 -11.33 -7.13 -11.22
C VAL A 383 -10.77 -8.08 -12.27
N ASN A 384 -11.32 -8.02 -13.48
CA ASN A 384 -10.97 -8.95 -14.55
C ASN A 384 -10.75 -8.21 -15.88
N LYS A 385 -9.78 -8.70 -16.68
CA LYS A 385 -9.42 -8.19 -18.02
C LYS A 385 -9.20 -6.68 -18.03
N ALA A 386 -8.37 -6.17 -17.13
CA ALA A 386 -8.23 -4.72 -16.93
C ALA A 386 -6.76 -4.28 -16.92
N LEU A 387 -6.38 -3.39 -17.84
CA LEU A 387 -5.03 -2.81 -17.89
C LEU A 387 -5.00 -1.47 -17.15
N GLY A 388 -3.81 -0.92 -16.89
CA GLY A 388 -3.66 0.42 -16.32
C GLY A 388 -3.37 0.38 -14.84
N ILE A 389 -4.00 1.27 -14.07
CA ILE A 389 -3.73 1.47 -12.64
C ILE A 389 -4.98 1.15 -11.83
N PHE A 390 -4.82 0.25 -10.85
CA PHE A 390 -5.77 0.06 -9.75
C PHE A 390 -5.03 0.24 -8.42
N GLN A 391 -5.37 1.30 -7.70
CA GLN A 391 -4.70 1.69 -6.46
C GLN A 391 -5.67 1.84 -5.29
N VAL A 392 -5.25 1.32 -4.13
CA VAL A 392 -5.80 1.69 -2.83
C VAL A 392 -4.68 2.31 -2.02
N THR A 393 -4.84 3.57 -1.65
CA THR A 393 -3.77 4.38 -1.03
C THR A 393 -3.78 4.34 0.49
N GLY A 394 -4.97 4.36 1.09
CA GLY A 394 -5.17 4.58 2.51
C GLY A 394 -5.05 6.06 2.89
N THR A 395 -5.81 6.48 3.91
CA THR A 395 -5.77 7.87 4.43
C THR A 395 -4.68 8.10 5.50
N GLY A 396 -3.79 7.12 5.73
CA GLY A 396 -2.75 7.19 6.76
C GLY A 396 -1.58 6.24 6.51
N THR A 397 -0.71 6.08 7.51
CA THR A 397 0.48 5.22 7.47
C THR A 397 0.30 3.88 8.19
N THR A 398 -0.88 3.67 8.81
CA THR A 398 -1.21 2.47 9.58
C THR A 398 -2.02 1.48 8.75
N ALA A 399 -1.77 0.18 8.96
CA ALA A 399 -2.58 -0.89 8.39
C ALA A 399 -4.05 -0.72 8.79
N GLY A 400 -4.97 -0.92 7.84
CA GLY A 400 -6.40 -0.64 7.95
C GLY A 400 -6.84 0.73 7.43
N SER A 401 -5.93 1.70 7.23
CA SER A 401 -6.31 3.00 6.65
C SER A 401 -6.71 2.90 5.17
N GLY A 402 -6.25 1.86 4.47
CA GLY A 402 -6.73 1.46 3.14
C GLY A 402 -8.05 0.66 3.16
N GLY A 403 -8.57 0.37 4.35
CA GLY A 403 -9.79 -0.40 4.57
C GLY A 403 -9.55 -1.79 5.16
N THR A 404 -10.65 -2.47 5.47
CA THR A 404 -10.64 -3.84 6.00
C THR A 404 -11.53 -4.74 5.16
N ILE A 405 -10.94 -5.81 4.63
CA ILE A 405 -11.62 -6.87 3.90
C ILE A 405 -11.77 -8.07 4.84
N GLN A 406 -12.98 -8.37 5.28
CA GLN A 406 -13.20 -9.34 6.35
C GLN A 406 -14.41 -10.24 6.17
N ASN A 407 -14.34 -11.42 6.80
CA ASN A 407 -15.40 -12.42 6.78
C ASN A 407 -15.88 -12.73 5.35
N ILE A 408 -14.91 -12.93 4.46
CA ILE A 408 -15.19 -13.14 3.03
C ILE A 408 -15.28 -14.63 2.77
N GLN A 409 -16.29 -15.06 2.02
CA GLN A 409 -16.51 -16.50 1.81
C GLN A 409 -15.42 -17.10 0.90
N ASN A 410 -15.26 -16.56 -0.30
CA ASN A 410 -14.32 -17.03 -1.31
C ASN A 410 -13.02 -16.22 -1.23
N ARG A 411 -12.75 -15.33 -2.17
CA ARG A 411 -11.47 -14.61 -2.23
C ARG A 411 -11.61 -13.21 -1.64
N GLY A 412 -10.71 -12.82 -0.75
CA GLY A 412 -10.68 -11.45 -0.22
C GLY A 412 -10.57 -10.44 -1.35
N VAL A 413 -9.54 -10.58 -2.17
CA VAL A 413 -9.43 -9.89 -3.46
C VAL A 413 -9.05 -10.86 -4.58
N GLU A 414 -9.52 -10.58 -5.79
CA GLU A 414 -9.07 -11.26 -6.99
C GLU A 414 -8.83 -10.30 -8.16
N PHE A 415 -7.69 -10.49 -8.82
CA PHE A 415 -7.29 -9.79 -10.03
C PHE A 415 -6.88 -10.81 -11.09
N ILE A 416 -7.58 -10.81 -12.23
CA ILE A 416 -7.41 -11.81 -13.28
C ILE A 416 -7.17 -11.10 -14.62
N THR A 417 -6.05 -11.39 -15.28
CA THR A 417 -5.68 -10.74 -16.55
C THR A 417 -5.61 -9.22 -16.39
N CYS A 418 -4.76 -8.76 -15.47
CA CYS A 418 -4.68 -7.35 -15.06
C CYS A 418 -3.27 -6.75 -15.16
N SER A 419 -3.15 -5.43 -15.07
CA SER A 419 -1.87 -4.76 -14.82
C SER A 419 -1.96 -3.62 -13.81
N GLY A 420 -0.81 -3.25 -13.24
CA GLY A 420 -0.63 -2.05 -12.40
C GLY A 420 -1.47 -2.01 -11.13
N ILE A 421 -1.44 -3.10 -10.36
CA ILE A 421 -2.15 -3.22 -9.09
C ILE A 421 -1.26 -2.74 -7.94
N SER A 422 -1.72 -1.78 -7.14
CA SER A 422 -1.03 -1.35 -5.93
C SER A 422 -2.00 -1.21 -4.75
N LEU A 423 -1.84 -2.05 -3.74
CA LEU A 423 -2.69 -2.06 -2.55
C LEU A 423 -1.85 -1.71 -1.33
N LYS A 424 -2.30 -0.71 -0.56
CA LYS A 424 -1.59 -0.24 0.62
C LYS A 424 -2.47 -0.19 1.85
N ASN A 425 -1.88 -0.50 3.00
CA ASN A 425 -2.50 -0.30 4.31
C ASN A 425 -3.86 -1.02 4.49
N ILE A 426 -4.02 -2.23 3.94
CA ILE A 426 -5.28 -2.98 4.02
C ILE A 426 -5.17 -4.12 5.05
N ASN A 427 -6.21 -4.26 5.87
CA ASN A 427 -6.38 -5.43 6.73
C ASN A 427 -7.22 -6.50 6.03
N PHE A 428 -6.76 -7.73 6.12
CA PHE A 428 -7.45 -8.94 5.69
C PHE A 428 -7.68 -9.83 6.92
N VAL A 429 -8.93 -9.93 7.37
CA VAL A 429 -9.31 -10.65 8.59
C VAL A 429 -10.37 -11.68 8.26
N ASN A 430 -10.06 -12.97 8.36
CA ASN A 430 -10.97 -14.04 7.92
C ASN A 430 -11.41 -13.83 6.46
N SER A 431 -10.52 -13.32 5.60
CA SER A 431 -10.82 -12.98 4.20
C SER A 431 -10.84 -14.20 3.27
N ASN A 432 -11.22 -15.34 3.84
CA ASN A 432 -11.61 -16.59 3.22
C ASN A 432 -12.15 -17.48 4.34
N THR A 433 -13.46 -17.74 4.33
CA THR A 433 -14.15 -18.61 5.28
C THR A 433 -14.68 -19.89 4.61
N SER A 434 -14.46 -20.07 3.31
CA SER A 434 -14.91 -21.26 2.60
C SER A 434 -14.22 -22.51 3.14
N LEU A 435 -15.01 -23.51 3.51
CA LEU A 435 -14.54 -24.79 4.03
C LEU A 435 -14.19 -25.79 2.92
N THR A 436 -14.48 -25.47 1.65
CA THR A 436 -14.16 -26.36 0.53
C THR A 436 -12.69 -26.25 0.20
N ILE A 437 -11.93 -27.24 0.67
CA ILE A 437 -10.55 -27.43 0.24
C ILE A 437 -10.62 -27.70 -1.26
N LEU A 438 -10.03 -26.83 -2.07
CA LEU A 438 -9.82 -27.21 -3.45
C LEU A 438 -8.90 -28.43 -3.44
N ASN A 439 -9.31 -29.49 -4.14
CA ASN A 439 -8.42 -30.55 -4.59
C ASN A 439 -7.32 -29.87 -5.39
N THR A 440 -6.26 -29.44 -4.71
CA THR A 440 -5.09 -28.89 -5.36
C THR A 440 -4.29 -30.11 -5.80
N PRO A 441 -4.25 -30.46 -7.10
CA PRO A 441 -3.12 -31.26 -7.54
C PRO A 441 -1.88 -30.48 -7.10
N ASN A 442 -0.88 -31.20 -6.58
CA ASN A 442 0.26 -30.78 -5.74
C ASN A 442 1.01 -29.47 -6.14
N ILE A 443 0.67 -28.82 -7.26
CA ILE A 443 1.39 -27.74 -7.89
C ILE A 443 0.49 -26.72 -8.68
N ASP A 444 -0.78 -26.99 -9.03
CA ASP A 444 -1.64 -26.01 -9.75
C ASP A 444 -2.44 -25.16 -8.76
N ASN A 445 -2.16 -23.85 -8.75
CA ASN A 445 -2.79 -22.88 -7.85
C ASN A 445 -3.82 -21.96 -8.55
N THR A 446 -4.24 -22.31 -9.77
CA THR A 446 -5.14 -21.50 -10.61
C THR A 446 -6.48 -21.19 -9.92
N ASN A 447 -7.01 -22.17 -9.21
CA ASN A 447 -8.31 -22.06 -8.55
C ASN A 447 -8.17 -21.95 -7.02
N SER A 448 -6.96 -21.75 -6.50
CA SER A 448 -6.74 -21.63 -5.06
C SER A 448 -7.57 -20.50 -4.47
N PHE A 449 -8.23 -20.82 -3.36
CA PHE A 449 -8.80 -19.83 -2.47
C PHE A 449 -7.66 -19.11 -1.74
N ALA A 450 -7.79 -17.79 -1.59
CA ALA A 450 -6.81 -16.96 -0.91
C ALA A 450 -7.41 -15.67 -0.37
N ALA A 451 -6.77 -15.06 0.63
CA ALA A 451 -7.08 -13.68 0.99
C ALA A 451 -6.80 -12.74 -0.19
N MET A 452 -5.73 -13.00 -0.95
CA MET A 452 -5.39 -12.26 -2.15
C MET A 452 -5.04 -13.21 -3.29
N HIS A 453 -5.76 -13.11 -4.41
CA HIS A 453 -5.57 -13.96 -5.59
C HIS A 453 -5.19 -13.14 -6.83
N PHE A 454 -4.03 -13.40 -7.40
CA PHE A 454 -3.55 -12.77 -8.62
C PHE A 454 -3.29 -13.82 -9.68
N LYS A 455 -3.93 -13.67 -10.86
CA LYS A 455 -3.78 -14.58 -11.99
C LYS A 455 -3.51 -13.83 -13.28
N THR A 456 -2.37 -14.10 -13.92
CA THR A 456 -1.94 -13.43 -15.15
C THR A 456 -1.92 -11.91 -14.95
N VAL A 457 -1.11 -11.44 -14.00
CA VAL A 457 -1.04 -10.01 -13.63
C VAL A 457 0.37 -9.47 -13.83
N SER A 458 0.48 -8.28 -14.44
CA SER A 458 1.76 -7.59 -14.60
C SER A 458 1.84 -6.35 -13.71
N GLY A 459 2.78 -6.32 -12.77
CA GLY A 459 2.96 -5.25 -11.81
C GLY A 459 1.98 -5.35 -10.64
N VAL A 460 2.38 -6.04 -9.59
CA VAL A 460 1.65 -6.13 -8.31
C VAL A 460 2.53 -5.55 -7.21
N THR A 461 2.06 -4.51 -6.53
CA THR A 461 2.74 -3.89 -5.39
C THR A 461 1.84 -3.93 -4.16
N LEU A 462 2.32 -4.56 -3.10
CA LEU A 462 1.63 -4.72 -1.83
C LEU A 462 2.48 -4.11 -0.73
N ASP A 463 1.93 -3.15 0.00
CA ASP A 463 2.67 -2.44 1.06
C ASP A 463 1.84 -2.31 2.34
N ASN A 464 2.42 -2.69 3.48
CA ASN A 464 1.74 -2.65 4.77
C ASN A 464 0.40 -3.40 4.76
N ILE A 465 0.41 -4.62 4.21
CA ILE A 465 -0.72 -5.53 4.19
C ILE A 465 -0.68 -6.41 5.44
N ASN A 466 -1.82 -6.57 6.11
CA ASN A 466 -1.94 -7.45 7.27
C ASN A 466 -2.99 -8.54 7.01
N ILE A 467 -2.56 -9.81 6.94
CA ILE A 467 -3.43 -10.96 6.70
C ILE A 467 -3.46 -11.86 7.95
N THR A 468 -4.68 -12.11 8.44
CA THR A 468 -4.96 -12.95 9.62
C THR A 468 -6.23 -13.77 9.43
N GLY A 469 -6.32 -14.91 10.12
CA GLY A 469 -7.59 -15.65 10.27
C GLY A 469 -8.11 -16.36 9.01
N THR A 470 -7.30 -16.51 7.95
CA THR A 470 -7.69 -17.31 6.78
C THR A 470 -7.81 -18.78 7.17
N THR A 471 -8.90 -19.45 6.78
CA THR A 471 -9.13 -20.87 7.08
C THR A 471 -9.05 -21.69 5.80
N ASN A 472 -8.19 -22.71 5.74
CA ASN A 472 -8.05 -23.61 4.58
C ASN A 472 -7.68 -22.93 3.26
N ALA A 473 -6.97 -21.81 3.30
CA ALA A 473 -6.64 -21.01 2.13
C ALA A 473 -5.24 -20.37 2.23
N VAL A 474 -4.68 -19.99 1.07
CA VAL A 474 -3.40 -19.29 0.99
C VAL A 474 -3.58 -17.85 1.47
N GLY A 475 -2.56 -17.25 2.08
CA GLY A 475 -2.55 -15.80 2.30
C GLY A 475 -2.55 -15.05 0.97
N ILE A 476 -1.46 -15.18 0.22
CA ILE A 476 -1.28 -14.58 -1.11
C ILE A 476 -1.03 -15.67 -2.16
N ASN A 477 -1.90 -15.74 -3.15
CA ASN A 477 -1.76 -16.64 -4.30
C ASN A 477 -1.34 -15.86 -5.55
N LEU A 478 -0.20 -16.22 -6.12
CA LEU A 478 0.34 -15.66 -7.36
C LEU A 478 0.36 -16.76 -8.42
N ASN A 479 -0.32 -16.53 -9.54
CA ASN A 479 -0.34 -17.43 -10.68
C ASN A 479 0.01 -16.62 -11.93
N ASP A 480 1.16 -16.93 -12.55
CA ASP A 480 1.64 -16.24 -13.75
C ASP A 480 1.76 -14.71 -13.57
N VAL A 481 2.34 -14.30 -12.44
CA VAL A 481 2.55 -12.87 -12.11
C VAL A 481 3.92 -12.41 -12.60
N ASN A 482 3.95 -11.29 -13.31
CA ASN A 482 5.16 -10.60 -13.77
C ASN A 482 5.41 -9.37 -12.90
N ASN A 483 6.56 -9.30 -12.23
CA ASN A 483 6.93 -8.25 -11.27
C ASN A 483 6.01 -8.15 -10.05
N PHE A 484 6.42 -8.79 -8.95
CA PHE A 484 5.73 -8.77 -7.66
C PHE A 484 6.57 -8.06 -6.59
N VAL A 485 6.01 -7.08 -5.91
CA VAL A 485 6.65 -6.36 -4.80
C VAL A 485 5.77 -6.50 -3.56
N LEU A 486 6.35 -7.00 -2.47
CA LEU A 486 5.72 -7.09 -1.16
C LEU A 486 6.62 -6.42 -0.11
N SER A 487 6.10 -5.41 0.58
CA SER A 487 6.85 -4.65 1.58
C SER A 487 6.08 -4.45 2.87
N ASN A 488 6.79 -4.40 4.00
CA ASN A 488 6.28 -3.96 5.30
C ASN A 488 5.03 -4.72 5.79
N SER A 489 4.86 -5.96 5.36
CA SER A 489 3.59 -6.67 5.51
C SER A 489 3.67 -7.78 6.56
N THR A 490 2.51 -8.18 7.09
CA THR A 490 2.38 -9.32 8.00
C THR A 490 1.36 -10.31 7.46
N ILE A 491 1.75 -11.58 7.37
CA ILE A 491 0.94 -12.69 6.90
C ILE A 491 1.06 -13.79 7.94
N THR A 492 0.00 -14.06 8.71
CA THR A 492 0.10 -15.01 9.82
C THR A 492 -1.08 -15.96 9.89
N GLY A 493 -0.76 -17.21 10.25
CA GLY A 493 -1.77 -18.25 10.46
C GLY A 493 -2.47 -18.72 9.18
N CYS A 494 -1.91 -18.44 8.00
CA CYS A 494 -2.50 -18.84 6.72
C CYS A 494 -2.25 -20.32 6.38
N GLY A 495 -3.17 -20.92 5.63
CA GLY A 495 -3.10 -22.31 5.17
C GLY A 495 -4.22 -23.21 5.66
N SER A 496 -4.01 -24.53 5.56
CA SER A 496 -5.00 -25.56 5.92
C SER A 496 -4.58 -26.43 7.09
N ALA A 497 -5.47 -26.56 8.07
CA ALA A 497 -5.32 -27.50 9.18
C ALA A 497 -5.56 -28.96 8.75
N ASN A 498 -6.11 -29.20 7.56
CA ASN A 498 -6.43 -30.55 7.12
C ASN A 498 -5.19 -31.33 6.65
N THR A 499 -4.79 -32.33 7.44
CA THR A 499 -3.64 -33.21 7.17
C THR A 499 -3.94 -34.33 6.16
N SER A 500 -5.21 -34.58 5.81
CA SER A 500 -5.60 -35.72 4.97
C SER A 500 -5.55 -35.45 3.46
N ASN A 501 -5.43 -34.18 3.04
CA ASN A 501 -5.43 -33.82 1.63
C ASN A 501 -4.01 -33.73 1.07
N SER A 502 -3.76 -34.38 -0.07
CA SER A 502 -2.54 -34.20 -0.84
C SER A 502 -2.40 -32.73 -1.25
N GLY A 503 -1.24 -32.12 -0.96
CA GLY A 503 -0.96 -30.71 -1.25
C GLY A 503 -1.29 -29.71 -0.14
N SER A 504 -1.89 -30.12 0.99
CA SER A 504 -2.18 -29.21 2.11
C SER A 504 -0.93 -28.54 2.69
N SER A 505 0.22 -29.21 2.64
CA SER A 505 1.52 -28.69 3.04
C SER A 505 2.05 -27.56 2.13
N ASN A 506 1.53 -27.41 0.92
CA ASN A 506 1.91 -26.35 -0.02
C ASN A 506 1.03 -25.09 0.13
N VAL A 507 -0.07 -25.19 0.88
CA VAL A 507 -1.02 -24.10 1.12
C VAL A 507 -0.69 -23.44 2.46
N GLY A 508 -0.03 -22.29 2.43
CA GLY A 508 0.35 -21.54 3.63
C GLY A 508 0.32 -20.02 3.42
N GLY A 509 1.47 -19.37 3.62
CA GLY A 509 1.56 -17.90 3.52
C GLY A 509 1.43 -17.40 2.09
N ILE A 510 2.42 -17.71 1.24
CA ILE A 510 2.49 -17.27 -0.15
C ILE A 510 2.70 -18.48 -1.06
N PHE A 511 1.84 -18.63 -2.07
CA PHE A 511 2.01 -19.65 -3.12
C PHE A 511 2.16 -18.96 -4.47
N ALA A 512 3.35 -19.05 -5.05
CA ALA A 512 3.71 -18.48 -6.33
C ALA A 512 3.97 -19.57 -7.39
N LEU A 513 3.12 -19.61 -8.42
CA LEU A 513 3.29 -20.45 -9.60
C LEU A 513 3.68 -19.58 -10.79
N ASN A 514 4.79 -19.91 -11.45
CA ASN A 514 5.33 -19.20 -12.60
C ASN A 514 5.54 -17.68 -12.36
N LEU A 515 6.12 -17.34 -11.21
CA LEU A 515 6.52 -15.97 -10.90
C LEU A 515 7.70 -15.56 -11.79
N LYS A 516 7.62 -14.37 -12.40
CA LYS A 516 8.60 -13.91 -13.39
C LYS A 516 8.93 -12.42 -13.28
N GLY A 517 9.95 -12.00 -14.02
CA GLY A 517 10.43 -10.63 -14.01
C GLY A 517 11.25 -10.32 -12.75
N ILE A 518 11.21 -9.07 -12.30
CA ILE A 518 11.92 -8.58 -11.12
C ILE A 518 10.92 -8.50 -9.97
N SER A 519 11.11 -9.36 -8.98
CA SER A 519 10.23 -9.46 -7.81
C SER A 519 11.01 -9.28 -6.51
N SER A 520 10.34 -8.74 -5.49
CA SER A 520 10.95 -8.52 -4.18
C SER A 520 9.99 -8.74 -3.02
N ILE A 521 10.56 -9.21 -1.90
CA ILE A 521 9.89 -9.29 -0.61
C ILE A 521 10.81 -8.63 0.42
N THR A 522 10.35 -7.54 1.02
CA THR A 522 11.18 -6.72 1.91
C THR A 522 10.47 -6.46 3.23
N ASN A 523 11.17 -6.60 4.35
CA ASN A 523 10.65 -6.29 5.69
C ASN A 523 9.25 -6.88 5.93
N THR A 524 9.06 -8.15 5.59
CA THR A 524 7.76 -8.82 5.67
C THR A 524 7.83 -9.99 6.63
N ASN A 525 6.80 -10.14 7.45
CA ASN A 525 6.67 -11.21 8.44
C ASN A 525 5.65 -12.25 7.95
N VAL A 526 6.11 -13.44 7.57
CA VAL A 526 5.28 -14.59 7.19
C VAL A 526 5.44 -15.69 8.23
N ASN A 527 4.50 -15.76 9.17
CA ASN A 527 4.66 -16.57 10.38
C ASN A 527 3.52 -17.58 10.57
N ASP A 528 3.84 -18.68 11.26
CA ASP A 528 2.87 -19.68 11.73
C ASP A 528 1.97 -20.24 10.62
N SER A 529 2.53 -20.39 9.41
CA SER A 529 1.83 -20.93 8.25
C SER A 529 1.52 -22.42 8.46
N TRP A 530 0.29 -22.83 8.17
CA TRP A 530 -0.13 -24.23 8.27
C TRP A 530 0.52 -25.13 7.23
N GLY A 531 1.03 -24.58 6.12
CA GLY A 531 1.87 -25.27 5.14
C GLY A 531 3.27 -24.63 5.05
N ARG A 532 3.73 -24.34 3.82
CA ARG A 532 4.94 -23.56 3.56
C ARG A 532 4.69 -22.06 3.79
N GLY A 533 5.69 -21.35 4.33
CA GLY A 533 5.61 -19.89 4.47
C GLY A 533 5.63 -19.22 3.09
N PHE A 534 6.61 -19.57 2.27
CA PHE A 534 6.65 -19.28 0.84
C PHE A 534 6.84 -20.57 0.05
N TYR A 535 6.05 -20.75 -1.00
CA TYR A 535 6.19 -21.83 -1.97
C TYR A 535 6.20 -21.28 -3.39
N GLY A 536 7.39 -21.22 -4.00
CA GLY A 536 7.58 -20.83 -5.37
C GLY A 536 7.81 -22.04 -6.28
N TYR A 537 7.14 -22.08 -7.42
CA TYR A 537 7.31 -23.13 -8.41
C TYR A 537 7.32 -22.55 -9.83
N ASN A 538 8.48 -22.58 -10.46
CA ASN A 538 8.70 -22.14 -11.84
C ASN A 538 9.05 -23.33 -12.73
N GLY A 539 8.57 -23.34 -13.97
CA GLY A 539 8.83 -24.43 -14.92
C GLY A 539 7.67 -25.41 -15.09
N GLN A 540 6.46 -25.06 -14.66
CA GLN A 540 5.28 -25.92 -14.82
C GLN A 540 4.44 -25.57 -16.05
N LEU A 541 3.73 -26.57 -16.58
CA LEU A 541 2.80 -26.44 -17.72
C LEU A 541 3.50 -25.90 -18.98
N SER A 542 4.76 -26.31 -19.17
CA SER A 542 5.62 -25.87 -20.28
C SER A 542 5.96 -24.36 -20.28
N GLN A 543 5.70 -23.65 -19.18
CA GLN A 543 6.16 -22.27 -19.01
C GLN A 543 7.52 -22.26 -18.32
N ASN A 544 8.51 -21.60 -18.93
CA ASN A 544 9.88 -21.53 -18.43
C ASN A 544 10.28 -20.07 -18.16
N PRO A 545 9.77 -19.46 -17.08
CA PRO A 545 10.00 -18.05 -16.81
C PRO A 545 11.45 -17.75 -16.41
N ALA A 546 11.87 -16.51 -16.68
CA ALA A 546 13.03 -15.91 -16.04
C ALA A 546 12.59 -15.10 -14.81
N LEU A 547 13.25 -15.31 -13.68
CA LEU A 547 12.94 -14.64 -12.40
C LEU A 547 14.19 -14.05 -11.78
N THR A 548 14.11 -12.79 -11.33
CA THR A 548 14.98 -12.24 -10.29
C THR A 548 14.15 -12.03 -9.03
N LEU A 549 14.45 -12.72 -7.94
CA LEU A 549 13.76 -12.60 -6.67
C LEU A 549 14.74 -12.16 -5.58
N THR A 550 14.47 -10.99 -4.99
CA THR A 550 15.22 -10.49 -3.83
C THR A 550 14.35 -10.54 -2.57
N VAL A 551 14.83 -11.21 -1.54
CA VAL A 551 14.17 -11.29 -0.22
C VAL A 551 15.10 -10.68 0.81
N THR A 552 14.68 -9.59 1.45
CA THR A 552 15.54 -8.84 2.38
C THR A 552 14.83 -8.46 3.67
N GLY A 553 15.51 -8.61 4.81
CA GLY A 553 14.99 -8.14 6.12
C GLY A 553 13.68 -8.81 6.53
N SER A 554 13.34 -9.96 5.96
CA SER A 554 12.03 -10.61 6.10
C SER A 554 12.11 -11.84 7.00
N GLN A 555 10.98 -12.21 7.59
CA GLN A 555 10.86 -13.37 8.47
C GLN A 555 9.91 -14.39 7.85
N PHE A 556 10.35 -15.63 7.77
CA PHE A 556 9.52 -16.78 7.40
C PHE A 556 9.70 -17.82 8.50
N LYS A 557 8.76 -17.91 9.46
CA LYS A 557 8.99 -18.67 10.70
C LYS A 557 7.83 -19.54 11.12
N ASN A 558 8.16 -20.43 12.04
CA ASN A 558 7.22 -21.12 12.93
C ASN A 558 6.22 -22.04 12.21
N SER A 559 6.54 -22.53 11.00
CA SER A 559 5.72 -23.60 10.41
C SER A 559 5.68 -24.83 11.32
N PHE A 560 6.72 -25.08 12.12
CA PHE A 560 6.77 -26.16 13.09
C PHE A 560 5.60 -26.17 14.08
N ASN A 561 5.08 -24.99 14.46
CA ASN A 561 3.97 -24.86 15.40
C ASN A 561 2.64 -25.41 14.84
N ARG A 562 2.59 -25.77 13.55
CA ARG A 562 1.38 -26.25 12.86
C ARG A 562 1.50 -27.72 12.50
N ALA A 563 0.38 -28.46 12.60
CA ALA A 563 0.34 -29.89 12.30
C ALA A 563 0.81 -30.21 10.86
N ASN A 564 0.40 -29.41 9.88
CA ASN A 564 0.77 -29.55 8.46
C ASN A 564 1.97 -28.72 8.00
N GLY A 565 2.63 -28.02 8.93
CA GLY A 565 3.71 -27.11 8.58
C GLY A 565 4.82 -27.81 7.81
N ASN A 566 5.51 -27.08 6.94
CA ASN A 566 6.58 -27.63 6.11
C ASN A 566 7.79 -26.68 6.11
N SER A 567 8.48 -26.47 4.99
CA SER A 567 9.58 -25.52 4.90
C SER A 567 9.08 -24.08 5.03
N ASN A 568 9.85 -23.24 5.73
CA ASN A 568 9.48 -21.84 5.90
C ASN A 568 9.59 -21.09 4.56
N PHE A 569 10.64 -21.37 3.79
CA PHE A 569 10.79 -20.86 2.43
C PHE A 569 11.21 -21.98 1.49
N SER A 570 10.46 -22.14 0.40
CA SER A 570 10.77 -23.12 -0.63
C SER A 570 10.59 -22.55 -2.02
N PHE A 571 11.58 -22.78 -2.88
CA PHE A 571 11.52 -22.40 -4.28
C PHE A 571 11.99 -23.53 -5.18
N GLN A 572 11.30 -23.70 -6.31
CA GLN A 572 11.66 -24.67 -7.34
C GLN A 572 11.77 -23.99 -8.71
N ALA A 573 12.83 -24.30 -9.45
CA ALA A 573 12.93 -23.97 -10.88
C ALA A 573 13.22 -25.24 -11.69
N LYS A 574 12.33 -25.54 -12.63
CA LYS A 574 12.38 -26.73 -13.49
C LYS A 574 12.43 -26.37 -14.97
N GLY A 575 12.63 -27.39 -15.81
CA GLY A 575 12.66 -27.22 -17.26
C GLY A 575 13.83 -26.32 -17.66
N THR A 576 13.55 -25.23 -18.38
CA THR A 576 14.54 -24.21 -18.77
C THR A 576 14.34 -22.89 -18.02
N SER A 577 13.69 -22.92 -16.86
CA SER A 577 13.41 -21.71 -16.06
C SER A 577 14.66 -21.22 -15.36
N ASN A 578 15.14 -20.03 -15.71
CA ASN A 578 16.35 -19.44 -15.12
C ASN A 578 15.99 -18.51 -13.97
N SER A 579 16.74 -18.57 -12.87
CA SER A 579 16.44 -17.78 -11.67
C SER A 579 17.69 -17.14 -11.07
N VAL A 580 17.56 -15.87 -10.67
CA VAL A 580 18.49 -15.17 -9.80
C VAL A 580 17.80 -14.97 -8.45
N LEU A 581 18.33 -15.57 -7.39
CA LEU A 581 17.74 -15.53 -6.06
C LEU A 581 18.70 -14.88 -5.08
N VAL A 582 18.25 -13.84 -4.36
CA VAL A 582 19.05 -13.11 -3.40
C VAL A 582 18.34 -13.06 -2.05
N PHE A 583 18.99 -13.58 -1.00
CA PHE A 583 18.47 -13.63 0.36
C PHE A 583 19.44 -12.93 1.32
N LYS A 584 19.03 -11.82 1.91
CA LYS A 584 19.85 -11.07 2.88
C LYS A 584 19.08 -10.68 4.14
N LYS A 585 19.71 -10.78 5.30
CA LYS A 585 19.14 -10.32 6.58
C LYS A 585 17.77 -10.93 6.90
N ASN A 586 17.50 -12.14 6.43
CA ASN A 586 16.24 -12.82 6.67
C ASN A 586 16.35 -13.80 7.83
N ASP A 587 15.19 -14.19 8.34
CA ASP A 587 15.11 -15.21 9.36
C ASP A 587 14.09 -16.29 8.98
N PHE A 588 14.61 -17.48 8.71
CA PHE A 588 13.90 -18.68 8.28
C PHE A 588 13.72 -19.71 9.41
N SER A 589 13.70 -19.27 10.67
CA SER A 589 13.78 -20.14 11.85
C SER A 589 12.51 -20.94 12.19
N ASN A 590 12.69 -22.02 12.95
CA ASN A 590 11.64 -22.86 13.52
C ASN A 590 10.78 -23.53 12.42
N SER A 591 11.43 -24.05 11.39
CA SER A 591 10.79 -24.80 10.31
C SER A 591 10.52 -26.26 10.67
N LYS A 592 9.48 -26.85 10.07
CA LYS A 592 9.19 -28.29 10.17
C LYS A 592 9.96 -29.17 9.19
N ALA A 593 10.26 -28.69 7.98
CA ALA A 593 11.04 -29.46 7.00
C ALA A 593 12.42 -28.84 6.78
N ALA A 594 12.48 -27.67 6.16
CA ALA A 594 13.70 -26.87 6.06
C ALA A 594 13.44 -25.39 6.31
N GLY A 595 14.46 -24.67 6.81
CA GLY A 595 14.38 -23.21 6.92
C GLY A 595 14.31 -22.60 5.53
N LEU A 596 15.31 -22.91 4.71
CA LEU A 596 15.42 -22.50 3.31
C LEU A 596 15.68 -23.71 2.41
N GLU A 597 14.78 -23.94 1.46
CA GLU A 597 14.81 -25.08 0.54
C GLU A 597 14.77 -24.60 -0.93
N LEU A 598 15.82 -24.90 -1.69
CA LEU A 598 15.93 -24.51 -3.10
C LEU A 598 16.17 -25.75 -3.96
N ASN A 599 15.26 -26.04 -4.89
CA ASN A 599 15.33 -27.22 -5.75
C ASN A 599 15.37 -26.83 -7.23
N PHE A 600 16.37 -27.30 -7.96
CA PHE A 600 16.59 -26.96 -9.36
C PHE A 600 16.58 -28.22 -10.21
N SER A 601 15.91 -28.22 -11.37
CA SER A 601 15.92 -29.38 -12.27
C SER A 601 15.79 -29.00 -13.75
N GLY A 602 15.82 -30.01 -14.62
CA GLY A 602 15.79 -29.82 -16.07
C GLY A 602 17.15 -29.35 -16.58
N SER A 603 17.15 -28.35 -17.46
CA SER A 603 18.34 -27.68 -17.99
C SER A 603 18.38 -26.20 -17.57
N SER A 604 17.84 -25.88 -16.38
CA SER A 604 17.80 -24.53 -15.83
C SER A 604 19.19 -24.02 -15.45
N VAL A 605 19.41 -22.71 -15.55
CA VAL A 605 20.63 -22.01 -15.10
C VAL A 605 20.25 -21.02 -14.01
N ASN A 606 20.82 -21.18 -12.83
CA ASN A 606 20.40 -20.45 -11.64
C ASN A 606 21.58 -19.84 -10.88
N ASP A 607 21.41 -18.61 -10.41
CA ASP A 607 22.36 -17.91 -9.54
C ASP A 607 21.72 -17.65 -8.18
N VAL A 608 22.39 -18.08 -7.11
CA VAL A 608 21.85 -18.02 -5.74
C VAL A 608 22.83 -17.31 -4.82
N GLN A 609 22.38 -16.23 -4.17
CA GLN A 609 23.11 -15.51 -3.15
C GLN A 609 22.36 -15.61 -1.82
N ILE A 610 22.94 -16.29 -0.83
CA ILE A 610 22.43 -16.40 0.54
C ILE A 610 23.43 -15.74 1.47
N GLY A 611 23.05 -14.56 1.96
CA GLY A 611 23.85 -13.70 2.81
C GLY A 611 24.73 -12.75 1.99
N GLY A 612 25.87 -12.34 2.53
CA GLY A 612 26.76 -11.34 1.94
C GLY A 612 28.13 -11.36 2.59
N ASN A 613 28.96 -10.34 2.38
CA ASN A 613 30.31 -10.25 2.98
C ASN A 613 30.33 -9.43 4.28
N ASN A 614 29.16 -9.19 4.89
CA ASN A 614 29.04 -8.56 6.19
C ASN A 614 27.95 -9.22 7.04
N LEU A 615 28.36 -10.12 7.93
CA LEU A 615 27.48 -10.86 8.86
C LEU A 615 26.50 -9.97 9.63
N ALA A 616 26.89 -8.74 10.02
CA ALA A 616 26.04 -7.85 10.79
C ALA A 616 24.90 -7.21 9.96
N THR A 617 25.07 -7.08 8.64
CA THR A 617 24.10 -6.39 7.77
C THR A 617 23.38 -7.31 6.80
N ASP A 618 24.03 -8.40 6.36
CA ASP A 618 23.56 -9.24 5.27
C ASP A 618 23.20 -10.67 5.71
N GLY A 619 23.66 -11.11 6.89
CA GLY A 619 23.55 -12.50 7.32
C GLY A 619 22.12 -12.97 7.58
N ASN A 620 21.80 -14.19 7.11
CA ASN A 620 20.50 -14.81 7.40
C ASN A 620 20.60 -15.75 8.60
N THR A 621 19.48 -15.92 9.31
CA THR A 621 19.29 -16.97 10.31
C THR A 621 18.43 -18.08 9.71
N ILE A 622 18.95 -19.30 9.61
CA ILE A 622 18.29 -20.43 8.95
C ILE A 622 18.28 -21.64 9.88
N ASN A 623 17.24 -21.74 10.71
CA ASN A 623 17.19 -22.71 11.79
C ASN A 623 15.99 -23.66 11.67
N ALA A 624 16.26 -24.95 11.73
CA ALA A 624 15.24 -25.96 11.96
C ALA A 624 14.73 -25.94 13.42
N ALA A 625 13.53 -26.48 13.64
CA ALA A 625 12.99 -26.65 14.99
C ALA A 625 13.78 -27.69 15.79
N THR A 626 14.18 -27.34 17.02
CA THR A 626 15.04 -28.20 17.86
C THR A 626 14.38 -29.50 18.30
N SER A 627 13.04 -29.58 18.30
CA SER A 627 12.27 -30.75 18.75
C SER A 627 11.71 -31.60 17.61
N ASN A 628 11.92 -31.23 16.35
CA ASN A 628 11.46 -32.02 15.21
C ASN A 628 12.58 -32.90 14.64
N PRO A 629 12.54 -34.23 14.76
CA PRO A 629 13.55 -35.06 14.13
C PRO A 629 13.49 -34.93 12.59
N GLY A 630 14.63 -34.73 11.91
CA GLY A 630 14.73 -34.83 10.45
C GLY A 630 14.77 -33.52 9.65
N SER A 631 14.83 -32.35 10.29
CA SER A 631 14.69 -31.05 9.63
C SER A 631 16.04 -30.39 9.33
N ASN A 632 16.31 -30.12 8.05
CA ASN A 632 17.53 -29.46 7.62
C ASN A 632 17.47 -27.94 7.87
N GLY A 633 18.61 -27.28 8.07
CA GLY A 633 18.66 -25.81 8.10
C GLY A 633 18.49 -25.25 6.69
N LEU A 634 19.53 -25.40 5.87
CA LEU A 634 19.59 -25.01 4.47
C LEU A 634 19.71 -26.24 3.57
N SER A 635 18.94 -26.26 2.47
CA SER A 635 19.05 -27.28 1.42
C SER A 635 19.02 -26.66 0.03
N ILE A 636 20.06 -26.91 -0.76
CA ILE A 636 20.15 -26.60 -2.19
C ILE A 636 20.35 -27.90 -2.96
N GLN A 637 19.33 -28.34 -3.70
CA GLN A 637 19.41 -29.56 -4.50
C GLN A 637 19.24 -29.25 -5.98
N ALA A 638 20.10 -29.83 -6.82
CA ALA A 638 19.90 -29.82 -8.27
C ALA A 638 19.69 -31.23 -8.82
N TYR A 639 18.95 -31.33 -9.92
CA TYR A 639 18.61 -32.57 -10.59
C TYR A 639 18.77 -32.46 -12.10
N GLY A 640 19.04 -33.58 -12.78
CA GLY A 640 19.15 -33.61 -14.25
C GLY A 640 20.33 -32.77 -14.75
N ALA A 641 20.13 -31.95 -15.78
CA ALA A 641 21.17 -31.12 -16.41
C ALA A 641 21.22 -29.68 -15.85
N ALA A 642 20.63 -29.42 -14.67
CA ALA A 642 20.56 -28.08 -14.11
C ALA A 642 21.95 -27.56 -13.71
N THR A 643 22.18 -26.27 -13.94
CA THR A 643 23.38 -25.55 -13.50
C THR A 643 23.03 -24.58 -12.39
N VAL A 644 23.76 -24.64 -11.27
CA VAL A 644 23.53 -23.76 -10.11
C VAL A 644 24.86 -23.14 -9.67
N ASN A 645 24.95 -21.82 -9.77
CA ASN A 645 25.99 -21.03 -9.11
C ASN A 645 25.46 -20.57 -7.75
N TYR A 646 26.21 -20.80 -6.67
CA TYR A 646 25.75 -20.44 -5.33
C TYR A 646 26.82 -19.77 -4.47
N ASN A 647 26.38 -18.84 -3.62
CA ASN A 647 27.17 -18.22 -2.57
C ASN A 647 26.39 -18.33 -1.26
N ILE A 648 26.93 -19.05 -0.27
CA ILE A 648 26.37 -19.15 1.08
C ILE A 648 27.39 -18.53 2.03
N ILE A 649 27.16 -17.27 2.43
CA ILE A 649 28.17 -16.47 3.11
C ILE A 649 27.59 -15.73 4.29
N ASP A 650 28.31 -15.76 5.42
CA ASP A 650 27.97 -15.00 6.62
C ASP A 650 26.55 -15.32 7.13
N ASN A 651 26.15 -16.60 7.17
CA ASN A 651 24.85 -17.02 7.71
C ASN A 651 25.01 -17.76 9.04
N THR A 652 23.93 -17.79 9.82
CA THR A 652 23.76 -18.70 10.96
C THR A 652 22.83 -19.83 10.54
N LEU A 653 23.31 -21.06 10.52
CA LEU A 653 22.58 -22.25 10.08
C LEU A 653 22.44 -23.25 11.22
N LYS A 654 21.26 -23.84 11.39
CA LYS A 654 21.03 -24.89 12.38
C LYS A 654 20.09 -25.97 11.88
N SER A 655 20.50 -27.23 12.00
CA SER A 655 19.60 -28.38 11.82
C SER A 655 18.97 -28.84 13.14
N SER A 656 18.01 -29.76 13.03
CA SER A 656 17.50 -30.52 14.18
C SER A 656 18.30 -31.80 14.43
N PHE A 657 18.11 -32.42 15.59
CA PHE A 657 18.92 -33.56 16.06
C PHE A 657 18.86 -34.82 15.17
N ASN A 658 17.83 -35.03 14.35
CA ASN A 658 17.80 -36.18 13.42
C ASN A 658 17.85 -35.78 11.94
N ALA A 659 18.25 -34.55 11.64
CA ALA A 659 18.38 -34.08 10.28
C ALA A 659 19.56 -34.73 9.55
N LEU A 660 19.52 -34.73 8.22
CA LEU A 660 20.66 -35.18 7.41
C LEU A 660 21.82 -34.19 7.50
N SER A 661 21.55 -32.89 7.38
CA SER A 661 22.60 -31.85 7.47
C SER A 661 22.06 -30.48 7.91
N ALA A 662 22.92 -29.67 8.55
CA ALA A 662 22.62 -28.26 8.79
C ALA A 662 22.70 -27.43 7.49
N CYS A 663 23.72 -27.69 6.67
CA CYS A 663 23.86 -27.16 5.32
C CYS A 663 24.03 -28.31 4.32
N ASN A 664 23.04 -28.50 3.45
CA ASN A 664 23.06 -29.53 2.41
C ASN A 664 23.10 -28.89 1.02
N VAL A 665 24.11 -29.21 0.22
CA VAL A 665 24.25 -28.74 -1.16
C VAL A 665 24.63 -29.90 -2.06
N GLY A 666 23.65 -30.45 -2.79
CA GLY A 666 23.84 -31.67 -3.56
C GLY A 666 23.32 -31.56 -4.99
N HIS A 667 23.88 -32.41 -5.87
CA HIS A 667 23.37 -32.56 -7.23
C HIS A 667 23.21 -34.03 -7.59
N GLN A 668 22.04 -34.42 -8.11
CA GLN A 668 21.82 -35.73 -8.72
C GLN A 668 21.48 -35.59 -10.20
N GLY A 669 22.43 -35.89 -11.09
CA GLY A 669 22.18 -35.74 -12.53
C GLY A 669 23.43 -35.66 -13.38
N SER A 670 23.44 -34.77 -14.37
CA SER A 670 24.53 -34.54 -15.33
C SER A 670 24.93 -33.07 -15.44
N GLY A 671 24.30 -32.19 -14.65
CA GLY A 671 24.57 -30.76 -14.61
C GLY A 671 25.76 -30.40 -13.71
N THR A 672 25.86 -29.12 -13.37
CA THR A 672 27.01 -28.56 -12.65
C THR A 672 26.59 -27.67 -11.49
N LEU A 673 27.15 -27.93 -10.31
CA LEU A 673 27.13 -27.01 -9.18
C LEU A 673 28.47 -26.33 -9.03
N LYS A 674 28.44 -25.01 -8.84
CA LYS A 674 29.63 -24.22 -8.58
C LYS A 674 29.35 -23.21 -7.48
N GLY A 675 30.17 -23.17 -6.43
CA GLY A 675 29.90 -22.18 -5.40
C GLY A 675 30.88 -22.13 -4.25
N ARG A 676 30.45 -21.42 -3.21
CA ARG A 676 31.19 -21.24 -1.97
C ARG A 676 30.28 -21.26 -0.75
N ILE A 677 30.79 -21.82 0.34
CA ILE A 677 30.17 -21.90 1.66
C ILE A 677 31.18 -21.32 2.64
N ASN A 678 31.09 -20.01 2.89
CA ASN A 678 32.15 -19.28 3.59
C ASN A 678 31.65 -18.52 4.82
N ASN A 679 32.47 -18.44 5.87
CA ASN A 679 32.23 -17.60 7.04
C ASN A 679 30.87 -17.85 7.76
N ASN A 680 30.29 -19.03 7.62
CA ASN A 680 29.01 -19.34 8.26
C ASN A 680 29.24 -19.88 9.68
N THR A 681 28.28 -19.61 10.56
CA THR A 681 28.15 -20.28 11.86
C THR A 681 27.13 -21.41 11.71
N ILE A 682 27.54 -22.65 11.97
CA ILE A 682 26.75 -23.85 11.69
C ILE A 682 26.64 -24.71 12.95
N ASP A 683 25.42 -25.05 13.33
CA ASP A 683 25.10 -25.94 14.45
C ASP A 683 24.38 -27.19 13.92
N GLY A 684 24.98 -28.35 14.12
CA GLY A 684 24.44 -29.64 13.69
C GLY A 684 23.20 -30.12 14.46
N GLY A 685 22.70 -29.38 15.45
CA GLY A 685 21.44 -29.73 16.13
C GLY A 685 21.59 -30.34 17.52
N GLY A 686 22.74 -30.13 18.18
CA GLY A 686 22.96 -30.47 19.59
C GLY A 686 23.55 -31.85 19.88
N SER A 687 23.57 -32.24 21.16
CA SER A 687 24.33 -33.40 21.67
C SER A 687 23.83 -34.78 21.20
N THR A 688 22.57 -34.90 20.82
CA THR A 688 21.98 -36.13 20.27
C THR A 688 21.96 -36.14 18.74
N SER A 689 22.62 -35.17 18.10
CA SER A 689 22.50 -35.00 16.65
C SER A 689 23.13 -36.15 15.85
N ILE A 690 22.52 -36.57 14.74
CA ILE A 690 23.18 -37.40 13.69
C ILE A 690 23.51 -36.61 12.42
N SER A 691 23.32 -35.29 12.45
CA SER A 691 23.41 -34.42 11.29
C SER A 691 24.84 -34.12 10.88
N ASN A 692 25.10 -34.06 9.57
CA ASN A 692 26.33 -33.44 9.09
C ASN A 692 26.29 -31.92 9.30
N GLY A 693 27.42 -31.29 9.59
CA GLY A 693 27.51 -29.83 9.60
C GLY A 693 27.28 -29.28 8.19
N ILE A 694 28.23 -29.57 7.30
CA ILE A 694 28.14 -29.29 5.86
C ILE A 694 28.17 -30.62 5.10
N ASN A 695 27.23 -30.79 4.18
CA ASN A 695 27.24 -31.86 3.19
C ASN A 695 27.28 -31.26 1.79
N VAL A 696 28.30 -31.62 1.02
CA VAL A 696 28.41 -31.30 -0.41
C VAL A 696 28.51 -32.59 -1.21
N SER A 697 27.63 -32.77 -2.19
CA SER A 697 27.59 -34.03 -2.96
C SER A 697 27.46 -33.87 -4.46
N ALA A 698 28.01 -34.84 -5.19
CA ALA A 698 27.88 -35.05 -6.63
C ALA A 698 27.40 -36.49 -6.90
N TYR A 699 26.10 -36.64 -7.13
CA TYR A 699 25.45 -37.91 -7.42
C TYR A 699 25.29 -38.17 -8.92
N GLY A 700 25.51 -39.42 -9.35
CA GLY A 700 25.36 -39.85 -10.74
C GLY A 700 26.48 -39.28 -11.63
N ASN A 701 26.13 -38.49 -12.64
CA ASN A 701 27.07 -37.84 -13.57
C ASN A 701 27.32 -36.35 -13.24
N ALA A 702 26.96 -35.91 -12.04
CA ALA A 702 27.02 -34.51 -11.66
C ALA A 702 28.46 -34.04 -11.49
N LYS A 703 28.70 -32.75 -11.79
CA LYS A 703 29.93 -32.05 -11.43
C LYS A 703 29.66 -31.07 -10.31
N HIS A 704 30.47 -31.09 -9.25
CA HIS A 704 30.35 -30.14 -8.15
C HIS A 704 31.72 -29.52 -7.84
N ILE A 705 31.84 -28.21 -8.00
CA ILE A 705 33.05 -27.44 -7.69
C ILE A 705 32.73 -26.51 -6.52
N THR A 706 33.41 -26.65 -5.39
CA THR A 706 33.05 -25.88 -4.19
C THR A 706 34.25 -25.41 -3.36
N GLU A 707 34.14 -24.20 -2.83
CA GLU A 707 35.00 -23.68 -1.77
C GLU A 707 34.23 -23.72 -0.43
N ILE A 708 34.85 -24.25 0.60
CA ILE A 708 34.32 -24.28 1.96
C ILE A 708 35.37 -23.65 2.86
N SER A 709 35.20 -22.37 3.21
CA SER A 709 36.22 -21.64 3.96
C SER A 709 35.74 -20.88 5.20
N ASN A 710 36.56 -20.89 6.25
CA ASN A 710 36.37 -20.10 7.46
C ASN A 710 35.01 -20.28 8.16
N ASN A 711 34.38 -21.45 8.05
CA ASN A 711 33.13 -21.73 8.77
C ASN A 711 33.43 -22.17 10.21
N LEU A 712 32.54 -21.80 11.14
CA LEU A 712 32.49 -22.33 12.50
C LEU A 712 31.41 -23.41 12.55
N ILE A 713 31.80 -24.68 12.71
CA ILE A 713 30.89 -25.83 12.76
C ILE A 713 30.90 -26.40 14.18
N THR A 714 29.71 -26.57 14.75
CA THR A 714 29.52 -27.07 16.11
C THR A 714 28.45 -28.15 16.16
N ASN A 715 28.53 -29.06 17.12
CA ASN A 715 27.51 -30.09 17.41
C ASN A 715 27.10 -30.96 16.20
N ALA A 716 27.99 -31.13 15.23
CA ALA A 716 27.74 -32.04 14.12
C ALA A 716 27.86 -33.49 14.60
N GLY A 717 26.93 -34.31 14.12
CA GLY A 717 26.60 -35.63 14.66
C GLY A 717 27.29 -36.82 14.02
N THR A 718 27.53 -36.72 12.70
CA THR A 718 28.20 -37.74 11.88
C THR A 718 29.49 -37.18 11.31
N TYR A 719 29.41 -36.27 10.34
CA TYR A 719 30.56 -35.50 9.82
C TYR A 719 30.46 -34.01 10.15
N GLY A 720 31.57 -33.38 10.50
CA GLY A 720 31.64 -31.91 10.50
C GLY A 720 31.44 -31.36 9.08
N ILE A 721 32.25 -31.84 8.15
CA ILE A 721 32.12 -31.61 6.71
C ILE A 721 32.19 -32.96 5.99
N LEU A 722 31.23 -33.22 5.10
CA LEU A 722 31.23 -34.36 4.18
C LEU A 722 31.33 -33.85 2.75
N SER A 723 32.35 -34.28 2.03
CA SER A 723 32.46 -34.15 0.57
C SER A 723 32.28 -35.53 -0.05
N GLU A 724 31.26 -35.69 -0.90
CA GLU A 724 30.88 -37.00 -1.44
C GLU A 724 30.69 -36.97 -2.96
N ALA A 725 31.35 -37.88 -3.66
CA ALA A 725 30.96 -38.30 -5.01
C ALA A 725 30.38 -39.72 -4.92
N ASN A 726 29.13 -39.90 -5.33
CA ASN A 726 28.46 -41.19 -5.21
C ASN A 726 27.60 -41.52 -6.45
N ASP A 727 27.57 -42.76 -6.91
CA ASP A 727 26.83 -43.13 -8.13
C ASP A 727 25.30 -43.11 -7.96
N GLY A 728 24.81 -43.07 -6.71
CA GLY A 728 23.40 -43.09 -6.37
C GLY A 728 22.67 -44.33 -6.88
N GLY A 729 23.40 -45.43 -7.09
CA GLY A 729 22.90 -46.65 -7.72
C GLY A 729 22.68 -46.56 -9.23
N VAL A 730 23.13 -45.48 -9.88
CA VAL A 730 23.00 -45.30 -11.34
C VAL A 730 24.24 -45.90 -12.04
N PRO A 731 24.09 -46.90 -12.94
CA PRO A 731 25.22 -47.50 -13.66
C PRO A 731 25.92 -46.51 -14.60
N ASN A 732 27.20 -46.77 -14.90
CA ASN A 732 28.05 -45.94 -15.78
C ASN A 732 28.12 -44.45 -15.34
N SER A 733 28.02 -44.19 -14.04
CA SER A 733 28.10 -42.85 -13.49
C SER A 733 29.53 -42.32 -13.49
N THR A 734 29.69 -41.01 -13.70
CA THR A 734 31.00 -40.34 -13.83
C THR A 734 31.12 -39.12 -12.91
N GLY A 735 30.38 -39.12 -11.80
CA GLY A 735 30.26 -37.97 -10.92
C GLY A 735 31.60 -37.54 -10.34
N ARG A 736 31.77 -36.23 -10.25
CA ARG A 736 33.02 -35.61 -9.81
C ARG A 736 32.75 -34.45 -8.87
N ILE A 737 33.46 -34.45 -7.75
CA ILE A 737 33.53 -33.30 -6.84
C ILE A 737 34.97 -32.79 -6.72
N ASP A 738 35.13 -31.48 -6.84
CA ASP A 738 36.38 -30.74 -6.64
C ASP A 738 36.16 -29.73 -5.49
N ALA A 739 36.68 -30.05 -4.30
CA ALA A 739 36.44 -29.28 -3.08
C ALA A 739 37.73 -28.61 -2.55
N THR A 740 37.64 -27.32 -2.23
CA THR A 740 38.68 -26.58 -1.48
C THR A 740 38.19 -26.30 -0.07
N ILE A 741 38.79 -26.94 0.94
CA ILE A 741 38.33 -26.92 2.33
C ILE A 741 39.40 -26.30 3.21
N THR A 742 39.21 -25.04 3.61
CA THR A 742 40.29 -24.26 4.24
C THR A 742 39.86 -23.38 5.41
N GLY A 743 40.68 -23.29 6.44
CA GLY A 743 40.45 -22.33 7.54
C GLY A 743 39.21 -22.60 8.41
N ASN A 744 38.54 -23.76 8.28
CA ASN A 744 37.33 -24.04 9.04
C ASN A 744 37.66 -24.42 10.49
N THR A 745 36.81 -24.04 11.43
CA THR A 745 36.85 -24.51 12.82
C THR A 745 35.75 -25.54 13.04
N ILE A 746 36.11 -26.80 13.29
CA ILE A 746 35.17 -27.92 13.36
C ILE A 746 35.18 -28.53 14.76
N ASN A 747 34.02 -28.45 15.40
CA ASN A 747 33.75 -28.93 16.76
C ASN A 747 32.59 -29.92 16.70
N VAL A 748 32.88 -31.16 16.31
CA VAL A 748 31.87 -32.23 16.34
C VAL A 748 31.52 -32.63 17.78
N ARG A 749 30.45 -33.38 17.98
CA ARG A 749 30.08 -33.92 19.30
C ARG A 749 30.90 -35.18 19.67
N ASN A 750 30.84 -35.60 20.94
CA ASN A 750 31.36 -36.92 21.36
C ASN A 750 30.69 -38.04 20.56
N ASN A 751 31.46 -39.07 20.16
CA ASN A 751 31.04 -40.19 19.31
C ASN A 751 30.57 -39.81 17.90
N ALA A 752 30.89 -38.61 17.41
CA ALA A 752 30.79 -38.34 15.97
C ALA A 752 31.75 -39.24 15.17
N TYR A 753 31.44 -39.45 13.88
CA TYR A 753 32.19 -40.35 13.02
C TYR A 753 33.56 -39.75 12.64
N ALA A 754 33.53 -38.58 12.01
CA ALA A 754 34.73 -37.81 11.67
C ALA A 754 34.49 -36.30 11.63
N ASN A 755 35.57 -35.50 11.72
CA ASN A 755 35.45 -34.05 11.52
C ASN A 755 35.34 -33.72 10.03
N LEU A 756 36.13 -34.40 9.20
CA LEU A 756 36.11 -34.26 7.75
C LEU A 756 36.08 -35.63 7.08
N GLY A 757 35.09 -35.86 6.22
CA GLY A 757 34.97 -37.06 5.37
C GLY A 757 35.15 -36.71 3.89
N ILE A 758 36.03 -37.43 3.20
CA ILE A 758 36.28 -37.31 1.76
C ILE A 758 35.98 -38.66 1.10
N VAL A 759 34.83 -38.75 0.45
CA VAL A 759 34.25 -40.01 0.01
C VAL A 759 34.07 -40.04 -1.51
N ALA A 760 34.56 -41.10 -2.14
CA ALA A 760 34.20 -41.51 -3.49
C ALA A 760 33.64 -42.94 -3.44
N TYR A 761 32.35 -43.09 -3.71
CA TYR A 761 31.62 -44.34 -3.48
C TYR A 761 30.85 -44.79 -4.72
N SER A 762 30.95 -46.05 -5.10
CA SER A 762 30.08 -46.62 -6.12
C SER A 762 29.69 -48.06 -5.80
N ASP A 763 28.39 -48.33 -5.82
CA ASP A 763 27.84 -49.69 -5.77
C ASP A 763 27.96 -50.41 -7.12
N ASN A 764 28.14 -49.66 -8.21
CA ASN A 764 28.22 -50.22 -9.54
C ASN A 764 29.67 -50.26 -10.06
N SER A 765 30.15 -51.44 -10.43
CA SER A 765 31.52 -51.63 -10.94
C SER A 765 31.84 -50.90 -12.24
N SER A 766 30.81 -50.47 -12.99
CA SER A 766 30.97 -49.65 -14.21
C SER A 766 31.09 -48.15 -13.93
N SER A 767 30.74 -47.70 -12.73
CA SER A 767 30.80 -46.29 -12.34
C SER A 767 32.22 -45.87 -12.00
N THR A 768 32.53 -44.59 -12.22
CA THR A 768 33.79 -43.92 -11.92
C THR A 768 33.50 -42.67 -11.11
N MET A 769 33.68 -42.74 -9.80
CA MET A 769 33.42 -41.60 -8.92
C MET A 769 34.73 -40.94 -8.52
N ILE A 770 34.81 -39.62 -8.64
CA ILE A 770 36.04 -38.87 -8.35
C ILE A 770 35.77 -37.81 -7.28
N ASN A 771 36.53 -37.85 -6.19
CA ASN A 771 36.54 -36.79 -5.19
C ASN A 771 37.95 -36.23 -5.05
N ALA A 772 38.15 -34.99 -5.49
CA ALA A 772 39.41 -34.29 -5.35
C ALA A 772 39.29 -33.18 -4.30
N ALA A 773 40.13 -33.23 -3.28
CA ALA A 773 40.08 -32.29 -2.16
C ALA A 773 41.43 -31.58 -1.96
N LYS A 774 41.38 -30.26 -1.84
CA LYS A 774 42.48 -29.43 -1.31
C LYS A 774 42.12 -29.03 0.12
N ILE A 775 42.89 -29.50 1.10
CA ILE A 775 42.58 -29.34 2.52
C ILE A 775 43.75 -28.64 3.19
N THR A 776 43.54 -27.46 3.77
CA THR A 776 44.60 -26.71 4.49
C THR A 776 44.06 -25.79 5.59
N GLY A 777 44.75 -25.70 6.72
CA GLY A 777 44.52 -24.71 7.77
C GLY A 777 43.23 -24.91 8.57
N ASN A 778 42.62 -26.09 8.55
CA ASN A 778 41.43 -26.33 9.37
C ASN A 778 41.86 -26.59 10.83
N THR A 779 41.04 -26.10 11.77
CA THR A 779 41.21 -26.30 13.21
C THR A 779 40.12 -27.24 13.69
N ILE A 780 40.49 -28.24 14.49
CA ILE A 780 39.55 -29.19 15.06
C ILE A 780 39.73 -29.24 16.57
N ASN A 781 38.62 -29.35 17.30
CA ASN A 781 38.65 -29.70 18.72
C ASN A 781 38.18 -31.14 18.86
N ALA A 782 39.10 -32.05 19.17
CA ALA A 782 38.81 -33.47 19.33
C ALA A 782 38.00 -33.69 20.62
N PRO A 783 36.74 -34.14 20.53
CA PRO A 783 36.02 -34.58 21.72
C PRO A 783 36.63 -35.90 22.22
N THR A 784 36.52 -36.17 23.51
CA THR A 784 36.84 -37.49 24.06
C THR A 784 35.89 -38.54 23.46
N GLY A 785 36.45 -39.54 22.75
CA GLY A 785 35.68 -40.67 22.19
C GLY A 785 35.07 -40.44 20.80
N LEU A 786 35.88 -40.08 19.79
CA LEU A 786 35.43 -40.18 18.39
C LEU A 786 35.16 -41.64 18.02
N GLY A 787 34.11 -41.88 17.24
CA GLY A 787 33.70 -43.23 16.83
C GLY A 787 34.70 -43.89 15.88
N SER A 788 35.45 -43.13 15.08
CA SER A 788 36.40 -43.70 14.11
C SER A 788 37.66 -42.85 13.81
N ALA A 789 37.59 -41.54 13.50
CA ALA A 789 38.81 -40.69 13.29
C ALA A 789 38.55 -39.17 13.26
N ASN A 790 39.60 -38.33 13.20
CA ASN A 790 39.45 -36.90 12.90
C ASN A 790 39.24 -36.66 11.40
N PHE A 791 39.96 -37.41 10.57
CA PHE A 791 39.93 -37.35 9.12
C PHE A 791 39.56 -38.71 8.55
N ASP A 792 38.53 -38.78 7.73
CA ASP A 792 38.06 -40.01 7.11
C ASP A 792 38.15 -39.93 5.58
N VAL A 793 38.60 -41.02 4.98
CA VAL A 793 38.83 -41.16 3.55
C VAL A 793 38.34 -42.53 3.09
N LEU A 794 37.34 -42.52 2.21
CA LEU A 794 36.79 -43.71 1.57
C LEU A 794 36.90 -43.59 0.05
N SER A 795 37.48 -44.61 -0.57
CA SER A 795 37.47 -44.80 -2.02
C SER A 795 36.98 -46.22 -2.31
N ASP A 796 35.69 -46.37 -2.58
CA ASP A 796 35.09 -47.68 -2.86
C ASP A 796 34.42 -47.75 -4.22
N GLY A 797 34.60 -48.91 -4.86
CA GLY A 797 34.40 -49.14 -6.29
C GLY A 797 35.71 -49.21 -7.07
N LEU A 798 35.80 -50.19 -7.97
CA LEU A 798 37.02 -50.51 -8.75
C LEU A 798 37.62 -49.30 -9.49
N ASN A 799 36.78 -48.37 -9.96
CA ASN A 799 37.21 -47.18 -10.71
C ASN A 799 37.09 -45.88 -9.90
N SER A 800 36.61 -45.94 -8.65
CA SER A 800 36.45 -44.78 -7.78
C SER A 800 37.79 -44.30 -7.25
N GLN A 801 37.96 -42.98 -7.17
CA GLN A 801 39.24 -42.35 -6.86
C GLN A 801 39.08 -41.15 -5.93
N VAL A 802 39.91 -41.11 -4.90
CA VAL A 802 40.12 -39.92 -4.06
C VAL A 802 41.49 -39.32 -4.34
N PHE A 803 41.51 -38.00 -4.62
CA PHE A 803 42.74 -37.24 -4.84
C PHE A 803 42.93 -36.16 -3.78
N PHE A 804 44.11 -36.14 -3.15
CA PHE A 804 44.52 -35.02 -2.31
C PHE A 804 45.46 -34.09 -3.07
N GLN A 805 45.09 -32.81 -3.14
CA GLN A 805 45.92 -31.80 -3.78
C GLN A 805 47.08 -31.42 -2.84
N ALA A 806 48.29 -31.37 -3.39
CA ALA A 806 49.57 -31.02 -2.73
C ALA A 806 50.27 -32.10 -1.87
N SER A 807 49.87 -33.37 -1.93
CA SER A 807 50.57 -34.47 -1.22
C SER A 807 51.60 -35.21 -2.10
N ALA A 808 52.60 -35.84 -1.47
CA ALA A 808 53.39 -36.89 -2.13
C ALA A 808 52.50 -38.10 -2.48
N ALA A 809 52.91 -38.89 -3.48
CA ALA A 809 52.18 -40.10 -3.87
C ALA A 809 52.01 -41.06 -2.69
N PHE A 810 50.78 -41.51 -2.47
CA PHE A 810 50.48 -42.58 -1.51
C PHE A 810 51.08 -43.88 -2.08
N ASN A 811 52.16 -44.39 -1.47
CA ASN A 811 52.87 -45.58 -1.97
C ASN A 811 51.95 -46.81 -2.05
N ASN A 812 52.02 -47.48 -3.19
CA ASN A 812 51.00 -48.39 -3.75
C ASN A 812 51.03 -49.83 -3.20
N ALA A 813 51.48 -50.07 -1.95
CA ALA A 813 51.81 -51.42 -1.49
C ALA A 813 50.94 -51.97 -0.34
N THR A 814 50.16 -51.14 0.36
CA THR A 814 49.25 -51.59 1.42
C THR A 814 47.82 -51.12 1.14
N VAL A 815 46.84 -52.00 1.39
CA VAL A 815 45.40 -51.67 1.28
C VAL A 815 45.01 -50.63 2.33
N ASP A 816 45.69 -50.62 3.48
CA ASP A 816 45.57 -49.60 4.51
C ASP A 816 46.48 -48.38 4.21
N LYS A 817 45.86 -47.22 4.02
CA LYS A 817 46.51 -45.92 3.76
C LYS A 817 46.34 -44.93 4.92
N SER A 818 45.84 -45.38 6.07
CA SER A 818 45.57 -44.54 7.25
C SER A 818 46.79 -43.71 7.69
N ILE A 819 47.99 -44.31 7.71
CA ILE A 819 49.24 -43.62 8.08
C ILE A 819 49.53 -42.43 7.14
N ALA A 820 49.35 -42.64 5.84
CA ALA A 820 49.65 -41.60 4.86
C ALA A 820 48.56 -40.52 4.85
N SER A 821 47.28 -40.88 5.01
CA SER A 821 46.18 -39.92 5.19
C SER A 821 46.39 -39.09 6.45
N LYS A 822 46.89 -39.71 7.53
CA LYS A 822 47.26 -39.02 8.77
C LYS A 822 48.40 -38.03 8.56
N ALA A 823 49.48 -38.46 7.90
CA ALA A 823 50.61 -37.59 7.61
C ALA A 823 50.19 -36.38 6.75
N PHE A 824 49.31 -36.60 5.77
CA PHE A 824 48.72 -35.52 4.99
C PHE A 824 47.89 -34.56 5.85
N TRP A 825 47.00 -35.09 6.69
CA TRP A 825 46.17 -34.27 7.59
C TRP A 825 47.03 -33.41 8.51
N ASP A 826 47.99 -34.02 9.20
CA ASP A 826 48.86 -33.35 10.17
C ASP A 826 49.75 -32.29 9.51
N ALA A 827 50.22 -32.53 8.27
CA ALA A 827 51.05 -31.58 7.55
C ALA A 827 50.28 -30.33 7.07
N ASN A 828 48.96 -30.42 6.95
CA ASN A 828 48.14 -29.38 6.33
C ASN A 828 47.18 -28.69 7.30
N ASN A 829 47.02 -29.14 8.55
CA ASN A 829 46.02 -28.59 9.48
C ASN A 829 46.64 -28.18 10.82
N VAL A 830 45.91 -27.36 11.58
CA VAL A 830 46.44 -26.73 12.81
C VAL A 830 46.58 -27.75 13.94
N THR A 831 45.59 -28.63 14.10
CA THR A 831 45.59 -29.67 15.14
C THR A 831 45.90 -31.02 14.51
N THR A 832 46.92 -31.72 15.03
CA THR A 832 47.22 -33.10 14.65
C THR A 832 46.08 -34.03 15.01
N GLY A 833 45.79 -35.02 14.18
CA GLY A 833 44.64 -35.92 14.36
C GLY A 833 44.93 -37.37 13.99
N THR A 834 43.96 -38.25 14.21
CA THR A 834 43.97 -39.60 13.61
C THR A 834 43.25 -39.57 12.27
N ALA A 835 43.71 -40.40 11.34
CA ALA A 835 43.01 -40.62 10.07
C ALA A 835 42.53 -42.06 9.97
N LEU A 836 41.34 -42.24 9.42
CA LEU A 836 40.80 -43.50 8.97
C LEU A 836 40.94 -43.57 7.45
N ALA A 837 41.37 -44.73 6.97
CA ALA A 837 41.18 -45.11 5.57
C ALA A 837 40.29 -46.34 5.59
N GLU A 838 39.08 -46.21 5.08
CA GLU A 838 38.14 -47.33 5.05
C GLU A 838 38.54 -48.37 3.96
N PRO A 839 38.33 -49.67 4.21
CA PRO A 839 38.61 -50.70 3.23
C PRO A 839 37.68 -50.54 2.01
N GLY A 840 38.26 -50.17 0.88
CA GLY A 840 37.54 -50.01 -0.38
C GLY A 840 38.33 -50.58 -1.56
N THR A 841 37.63 -50.84 -2.66
CA THR A 841 38.24 -51.38 -3.90
C THR A 841 38.84 -50.29 -4.81
N GLY A 842 38.70 -49.02 -4.45
CA GLY A 842 39.15 -47.88 -5.23
C GLY A 842 40.58 -47.41 -4.91
N LYS A 843 40.96 -46.25 -5.46
CA LYS A 843 42.31 -45.69 -5.33
C LYS A 843 42.32 -44.33 -4.61
N ILE A 844 43.08 -44.27 -3.52
CA ILE A 844 43.51 -43.00 -2.90
C ILE A 844 44.89 -42.63 -3.44
N GLY A 845 45.04 -41.42 -4.00
CA GLY A 845 46.28 -40.97 -4.63
C GLY A 845 46.55 -39.47 -4.46
N SER A 846 47.78 -39.07 -4.77
CA SER A 846 48.12 -37.68 -4.99
C SER A 846 47.79 -37.30 -6.42
N GLY A 847 47.32 -36.08 -6.64
CA GLY A 847 47.13 -35.60 -8.00
C GLY A 847 47.11 -34.08 -8.06
N THR A 848 47.73 -33.54 -9.10
CA THR A 848 47.36 -32.24 -9.62
C THR A 848 46.13 -32.46 -10.49
N VAL A 849 44.96 -32.24 -9.91
CA VAL A 849 43.82 -31.90 -10.75
C VAL A 849 44.19 -30.59 -11.42
N THR A 850 44.22 -30.55 -12.77
CA THR A 850 44.20 -29.28 -13.50
C THR A 850 43.15 -28.42 -12.81
N PRO A 851 43.48 -27.18 -12.36
CA PRO A 851 42.56 -26.33 -11.63
C PRO A 851 41.17 -26.48 -12.25
N PRO A 852 40.12 -26.70 -11.44
CA PRO A 852 38.78 -27.00 -11.93
C PRO A 852 38.52 -26.12 -13.15
N ASP A 853 38.05 -26.72 -14.25
CA ASP A 853 37.79 -26.02 -15.51
C ASP A 853 37.44 -24.57 -15.20
N ASN A 854 38.38 -23.69 -15.56
CA ASN A 854 38.37 -22.23 -15.43
C ASN A 854 39.33 -21.61 -14.36
N ALA A 855 40.53 -21.19 -14.80
CA ALA A 855 41.27 -20.06 -14.21
C ALA A 855 40.49 -18.72 -14.31
N ALA A 856 39.41 -18.67 -15.11
CA ALA A 856 38.36 -17.65 -15.08
C ALA A 856 37.10 -18.09 -14.32
N ALA A 857 37.20 -19.08 -13.41
CA ALA A 857 36.51 -19.02 -12.13
C ALA A 857 37.09 -17.84 -11.32
N SER A 858 37.07 -16.66 -11.95
CA SER A 858 36.67 -15.44 -11.29
C SER A 858 35.69 -15.85 -10.20
N LYS A 859 35.99 -15.44 -8.97
CA LYS A 859 34.95 -15.04 -8.01
C LYS A 859 33.76 -14.64 -8.88
N PRO A 860 32.59 -15.34 -8.87
CA PRO A 860 31.45 -14.82 -9.61
C PRO A 860 31.44 -13.34 -9.28
N ALA A 861 31.50 -12.49 -10.31
CA ALA A 861 31.63 -11.05 -10.09
C ALA A 861 30.69 -10.75 -8.95
N ARG A 862 31.20 -10.12 -7.86
CA ARG A 862 30.30 -9.55 -6.82
C ARG A 862 29.16 -9.02 -7.64
N PRO A 863 27.91 -9.54 -7.51
CA PRO A 863 26.83 -9.06 -8.35
C PRO A 863 26.96 -7.56 -8.26
N THR A 864 27.37 -6.91 -9.36
CA THR A 864 27.45 -5.46 -9.41
C THR A 864 26.08 -5.09 -8.95
N ASP A 865 26.01 -4.50 -7.74
CA ASP A 865 24.77 -4.36 -6.97
C ASP A 865 23.69 -4.20 -8.00
N ILE A 866 22.84 -5.24 -8.20
CA ILE A 866 21.90 -5.21 -9.33
C ILE A 866 21.27 -3.85 -9.16
N VAL A 867 21.52 -2.97 -10.12
CA VAL A 867 20.86 -1.68 -10.19
C VAL A 867 19.45 -2.09 -10.59
N VAL A 868 18.71 -2.60 -9.60
CA VAL A 868 17.39 -2.10 -9.35
C VAL A 868 17.65 -0.61 -9.41
N GLU A 869 17.08 0.06 -10.40
CA GLU A 869 16.69 1.43 -10.15
C GLU A 869 15.82 1.40 -8.88
N GLU A 870 16.45 1.34 -7.69
CA GLU A 870 16.15 2.37 -6.73
C GLU A 870 16.30 3.63 -7.56
N THR A 871 15.17 4.22 -7.93
CA THR A 871 15.15 5.64 -8.22
C THR A 871 15.98 6.26 -7.14
N ALA A 872 17.19 6.68 -7.55
CA ALA A 872 18.26 6.97 -6.62
C ALA A 872 17.65 7.83 -5.51
N PRO A 873 17.84 7.50 -4.22
CA PRO A 873 17.70 8.56 -3.23
C PRO A 873 18.56 9.70 -3.77
N ILE A 874 17.94 10.87 -3.99
CA ILE A 874 18.68 12.07 -4.33
C ILE A 874 19.72 12.19 -3.23
N VAL A 875 20.96 11.82 -3.54
CA VAL A 875 22.11 12.08 -2.71
C VAL A 875 22.35 13.56 -2.92
N GLU A 876 21.63 14.37 -2.17
CA GLU A 876 22.07 15.73 -1.95
C GLU A 876 23.30 15.60 -1.06
N ASN A 877 24.46 15.62 -1.72
CA ASN A 877 25.76 15.82 -1.12
C ASN A 877 25.71 17.16 -0.36
N GLN A 878 25.33 17.11 0.91
CA GLN A 878 25.80 18.10 1.86
C GLN A 878 26.89 17.45 2.68
N THR A 879 28.10 17.77 2.25
CA THR A 879 29.33 17.72 3.04
C THR A 879 29.06 18.13 4.49
N ASN A 880 29.17 17.16 5.40
CA ASN A 880 29.83 17.33 6.69
C ASN A 880 30.13 15.93 7.28
N THR A 881 31.43 15.65 7.28
CA THR A 881 32.24 14.87 8.21
C THR A 881 31.54 13.90 9.18
N GLU A 882 32.05 12.67 9.18
CA GLU A 882 31.92 11.60 10.18
C GLU A 882 31.27 11.95 11.53
N THR A 883 30.28 11.14 11.92
CA THR A 883 30.28 10.53 13.26
C THR A 883 29.78 9.09 13.17
N THR A 884 30.73 8.16 13.04
CA THR A 884 30.66 6.84 13.68
C THR A 884 30.62 7.05 15.19
N SER A 885 29.46 7.30 15.79
CA SER A 885 29.32 7.16 17.23
C SER A 885 28.99 5.71 17.57
N ASN A 886 30.03 4.87 17.61
CA ASN A 886 30.08 3.79 18.57
C ASN A 886 29.96 4.44 19.96
N GLN A 887 28.74 4.57 20.48
CA GLN A 887 28.57 4.74 21.92
C GLN A 887 28.75 3.36 22.53
N THR A 888 29.87 3.20 23.22
CA THR A 888 30.26 2.07 24.04
C THR A 888 29.07 1.52 24.80
N ALA A 889 28.88 0.21 24.72
CA ALA A 889 27.90 -0.52 25.52
C ALA A 889 27.98 -0.07 26.99
N LYS A 890 26.89 0.45 27.53
CA LYS A 890 26.75 0.58 28.98
C LYS A 890 26.55 -0.84 29.52
N SER A 891 27.65 -1.54 29.79
CA SER A 891 27.62 -2.76 30.60
C SER A 891 27.26 -2.33 32.02
N SER A 892 25.98 -2.47 32.36
CA SER A 892 25.56 -2.51 33.74
C SER A 892 25.77 -3.94 34.23
N THR A 893 26.79 -4.16 35.05
CA THR A 893 26.92 -5.38 35.89
C THR A 893 26.02 -5.31 37.13
N ALA A 894 25.18 -4.27 37.26
CA ALA A 894 24.22 -4.14 38.34
C ALA A 894 22.89 -4.82 37.98
N LYS A 895 22.38 -5.57 38.95
CA LYS A 895 21.10 -6.30 38.97
C LYS A 895 19.95 -5.36 38.57
N ALA A 896 19.42 -5.49 37.36
CA ALA A 896 18.29 -4.67 36.90
C ALA A 896 17.03 -5.01 37.72
N THR A 897 16.48 -4.02 38.42
CA THR A 897 15.17 -4.10 39.09
C THR A 897 14.04 -3.70 38.15
N SER A 898 12.81 -4.15 38.46
CA SER A 898 11.62 -3.80 37.70
C SER A 898 11.48 -2.28 37.50
N GLY A 899 11.41 -1.82 36.25
CA GLY A 899 11.10 -0.42 35.89
C GLY A 899 12.24 0.46 35.38
N GLU A 900 13.46 -0.06 35.10
CA GLU A 900 14.54 0.76 34.52
C GLU A 900 14.26 1.21 33.06
N THR A 901 14.60 2.46 32.73
CA THR A 901 14.52 3.05 31.38
C THR A 901 15.91 3.38 30.85
N VAL A 902 16.25 2.88 29.67
CA VAL A 902 17.51 3.21 28.95
C VAL A 902 17.19 4.14 27.79
N SER A 903 17.78 5.34 27.77
CA SER A 903 17.52 6.37 26.75
C SER A 903 18.70 6.57 25.80
N PHE A 904 18.41 6.76 24.52
CA PHE A 904 19.38 7.06 23.46
C PHE A 904 19.04 8.44 22.84
N GLY A 905 20.05 9.27 22.55
CA GLY A 905 19.90 10.69 22.21
C GLY A 905 19.16 11.01 20.90
N PRO A 906 18.91 12.30 20.58
CA PRO A 906 18.10 12.71 19.43
C PRO A 906 18.81 12.45 18.09
N PHE A 907 18.05 12.03 17.08
CA PHE A 907 18.52 11.83 15.70
C PHE A 907 17.50 12.39 14.70
N THR A 908 17.95 12.78 13.51
CA THR A 908 17.11 13.37 12.45
C THR A 908 16.79 12.33 11.38
N LEU A 909 15.52 12.23 10.97
CA LEU A 909 15.06 11.29 9.95
C LEU A 909 14.82 11.99 8.59
N PRO A 910 15.02 11.30 7.45
CA PRO A 910 14.68 11.84 6.14
C PRO A 910 13.16 12.05 5.98
N ALA A 911 12.74 13.21 5.44
CA ALA A 911 11.33 13.53 5.25
C ALA A 911 10.65 12.62 4.19
N ALA A 912 9.37 12.32 4.40
CA ALA A 912 8.49 11.58 3.49
C ALA A 912 8.93 10.15 3.12
N LYS A 913 9.78 9.51 3.93
CA LYS A 913 10.17 8.10 3.79
C LYS A 913 9.71 7.28 4.98
N SER A 914 9.08 6.14 4.71
CA SER A 914 8.79 5.12 5.73
C SER A 914 10.12 4.64 6.32
N THR A 915 10.39 4.99 7.59
CA THR A 915 11.65 4.67 8.27
C THR A 915 11.37 3.74 9.45
N ILE A 916 12.11 2.64 9.54
CA ILE A 916 11.95 1.63 10.59
C ILE A 916 13.16 1.66 11.51
N ILE A 917 12.90 1.77 12.82
CA ILE A 917 13.91 1.77 13.87
C ILE A 917 13.77 0.46 14.64
N THR A 918 14.81 -0.37 14.64
CA THR A 918 14.80 -1.68 15.31
C THR A 918 15.63 -1.63 16.60
N PHE A 919 15.05 -2.08 17.72
CA PHE A 919 15.75 -2.29 18.99
C PHE A 919 15.86 -3.79 19.28
N SER A 920 17.02 -4.27 19.72
CA SER A 920 17.20 -5.63 20.23
C SER A 920 17.67 -5.60 21.68
N ALA A 921 17.16 -6.53 22.49
CA ALA A 921 17.61 -6.77 23.86
C ALA A 921 17.77 -8.28 24.08
N THR A 922 18.87 -8.68 24.69
CA THR A 922 19.19 -10.10 24.95
C THR A 922 19.30 -10.30 26.45
N ILE A 923 18.47 -11.19 27.03
CA ILE A 923 18.55 -11.57 28.45
C ILE A 923 19.33 -12.88 28.54
N ASN A 924 20.55 -12.83 29.05
CA ASN A 924 21.35 -14.02 29.35
C ASN A 924 20.96 -14.57 30.73
N ALA A 925 19.97 -15.47 30.79
CA ALA A 925 19.74 -16.28 31.98
C ALA A 925 20.53 -17.59 31.82
N ALA A 926 21.59 -17.77 32.60
CA ALA A 926 22.53 -18.88 32.45
C ALA A 926 21.94 -20.28 32.73
N ILE A 927 20.74 -20.38 33.29
CA ILE A 927 20.12 -21.65 33.69
C ILE A 927 18.62 -21.40 33.95
N SER A 928 17.75 -21.80 33.00
CA SER A 928 16.27 -21.85 33.02
C SER A 928 15.48 -20.74 33.75
N LEU A 929 14.52 -20.11 33.06
CA LEU A 929 13.52 -19.23 33.69
C LEU A 929 12.63 -20.02 34.69
N PRO A 930 12.32 -19.48 35.88
CA PRO A 930 11.46 -20.14 36.86
C PRO A 930 10.04 -20.42 36.33
N ALA A 931 9.41 -21.51 36.79
CA ALA A 931 7.99 -21.77 36.54
C ALA A 931 7.15 -20.58 37.05
N ASN A 932 6.24 -20.09 36.19
CA ASN A 932 5.40 -18.89 36.39
C ASN A 932 6.08 -17.52 36.19
N THR A 933 7.04 -17.43 35.26
CA THR A 933 7.53 -16.14 34.74
C THR A 933 6.51 -15.56 33.74
N CYS A 934 6.05 -14.33 33.96
CA CYS A 934 5.25 -13.63 32.95
C CYS A 934 6.11 -12.70 32.10
N GLU A 935 5.90 -12.86 30.79
CA GLU A 935 6.26 -11.94 29.73
C GLU A 935 7.58 -11.17 29.90
N VAL A 936 8.63 -11.62 29.22
CA VAL A 936 9.71 -10.71 28.85
C VAL A 936 9.20 -9.78 27.75
N THR A 937 8.76 -8.57 28.10
CA THR A 937 8.46 -7.54 27.11
C THR A 937 9.60 -6.54 26.99
N ASN A 938 10.17 -6.42 25.79
CA ASN A 938 10.95 -5.26 25.43
C ASN A 938 9.97 -4.14 25.01
N LYS A 939 9.58 -3.27 25.93
CA LYS A 939 8.81 -2.06 25.61
C LYS A 939 9.75 -0.92 25.28
N ALA A 940 10.18 -0.83 24.02
CA ALA A 940 10.76 0.40 23.51
C ALA A 940 9.65 1.44 23.32
N THR A 941 9.83 2.65 23.85
CA THR A 941 9.00 3.81 23.52
C THR A 941 9.86 4.84 22.79
N VAL A 942 9.34 5.39 21.70
CA VAL A 942 9.97 6.47 20.94
C VAL A 942 8.98 7.63 20.90
N SER A 943 9.41 8.84 21.26
CA SER A 943 8.55 10.02 21.35
C SER A 943 9.02 11.15 20.43
N GLY A 944 8.06 11.83 19.77
CA GLY A 944 8.24 12.97 18.86
C GLY A 944 7.21 12.95 17.72
N THR A 945 7.30 13.91 16.80
CA THR A 945 6.16 14.32 15.94
C THR A 945 5.99 13.57 14.61
N ASN A 946 6.92 12.65 14.26
CA ASN A 946 6.98 11.99 12.93
C ASN A 946 7.14 10.45 12.99
N PHE A 947 6.72 9.78 14.06
CA PHE A 947 6.86 8.31 14.16
C PHE A 947 5.64 7.58 13.56
N SER A 948 5.87 6.59 12.70
CA SER A 948 4.82 5.81 12.05
C SER A 948 4.48 4.50 12.76
N THR A 949 5.41 3.87 13.50
CA THR A 949 5.18 2.74 14.44
C THR A 949 6.51 2.35 15.12
N VAL A 950 6.45 1.82 16.34
CA VAL A 950 7.57 1.09 16.99
C VAL A 950 7.18 -0.38 17.02
N THR A 951 7.85 -1.23 16.23
CA THR A 951 7.63 -2.69 16.24
C THR A 951 8.65 -3.38 17.14
N SER A 952 8.17 -3.95 18.25
CA SER A 952 8.92 -4.89 19.06
C SER A 952 8.73 -6.30 18.49
N ASN A 953 9.73 -6.85 17.80
CA ASN A 953 9.75 -8.27 17.42
C ASN A 953 10.18 -9.10 18.64
N VAL A 954 9.24 -9.51 19.47
CA VAL A 954 9.49 -10.46 20.57
C VAL A 954 8.46 -11.59 20.51
N THR A 955 8.92 -12.82 20.34
CA THR A 955 8.11 -14.04 20.42
C THR A 955 7.91 -14.42 21.89
N THR A 956 6.68 -14.72 22.33
CA THR A 956 6.43 -15.26 23.68
C THR A 956 5.52 -16.48 23.63
N ASN A 957 5.94 -17.57 24.27
CA ASN A 957 5.05 -18.64 24.73
C ASN A 957 4.56 -18.26 26.14
N SER A 958 3.24 -18.22 26.36
CA SER A 958 2.63 -17.77 27.62
C SER A 958 2.13 -18.95 28.46
N LEU A 959 2.33 -18.89 29.78
CA LEU A 959 1.56 -19.64 30.78
C LEU A 959 1.07 -18.62 31.82
N LYS A 960 -0.21 -18.23 31.76
CA LYS A 960 -0.84 -17.36 32.77
C LYS A 960 -1.21 -18.17 34.03
N PRO A 961 -1.28 -17.54 35.22
CA PRO A 961 -1.89 -18.15 36.39
C PRO A 961 -3.37 -18.51 36.13
N ALA A 962 -3.85 -19.61 36.70
CA ALA A 962 -5.26 -19.99 36.60
C ALA A 962 -6.17 -18.91 37.23
N ASN A 963 -7.39 -18.78 36.69
CA ASN A 963 -8.37 -17.82 37.18
C ASN A 963 -8.81 -18.15 38.62
N PRO A 964 -9.13 -17.14 39.45
CA PRO A 964 -9.70 -17.36 40.78
C PRO A 964 -11.09 -17.98 40.68
N THR A 965 -11.43 -18.85 41.63
CA THR A 965 -12.74 -19.50 41.69
C THR A 965 -13.72 -18.62 42.46
N VAL A 966 -14.85 -18.26 41.84
CA VAL A 966 -15.90 -17.40 42.40
C VAL A 966 -17.30 -17.85 41.98
N THR A 967 -18.31 -17.42 42.73
CA THR A 967 -19.73 -17.53 42.33
C THR A 967 -20.28 -16.12 42.11
N ALA A 968 -20.55 -15.77 40.86
CA ALA A 968 -21.07 -14.46 40.52
C ALA A 968 -22.48 -14.25 41.10
N SER A 969 -22.76 -13.06 41.64
CA SER A 969 -24.06 -12.72 42.22
C SER A 969 -24.43 -11.25 42.00
N THR A 970 -25.72 -10.93 42.16
CA THR A 970 -26.23 -9.55 42.17
C THR A 970 -26.82 -9.25 43.54
N GLN A 971 -26.57 -8.06 44.09
CA GLN A 971 -27.08 -7.64 45.39
C GLN A 971 -27.63 -6.21 45.31
N ASP A 972 -28.85 -6.00 45.78
CA ASP A 972 -29.46 -4.66 45.89
C ASP A 972 -29.28 -4.10 47.31
N ILE A 973 -28.88 -2.83 47.43
CA ILE A 973 -28.63 -2.17 48.72
C ILE A 973 -29.48 -0.91 48.90
N PRO A 974 -29.93 -0.60 50.12
CA PRO A 974 -30.90 0.47 50.36
C PRO A 974 -30.34 1.87 50.08
N CYS A 975 -29.05 2.11 50.33
CA CYS A 975 -28.42 3.42 50.12
C CYS A 975 -27.00 3.27 49.55
N LEU A 976 -26.79 3.79 48.33
CA LEU A 976 -25.47 3.93 47.73
C LEU A 976 -24.63 4.93 48.54
N GLY A 977 -23.36 4.61 48.77
CA GLY A 977 -22.38 5.45 49.50
C GLY A 977 -22.32 5.24 51.01
N SER A 978 -23.25 4.50 51.62
CA SER A 978 -23.25 4.22 53.07
C SER A 978 -23.33 2.74 53.45
N THR A 979 -23.85 1.87 52.57
CA THR A 979 -23.94 0.42 52.84
C THR A 979 -22.77 -0.32 52.21
N ALA A 980 -21.98 -1.02 53.03
CA ALA A 980 -20.87 -1.84 52.55
C ALA A 980 -21.33 -3.25 52.14
N VAL A 981 -20.72 -3.82 51.10
CA VAL A 981 -20.90 -5.21 50.65
C VAL A 981 -19.62 -6.02 50.83
N THR A 982 -19.76 -7.31 51.11
CA THR A 982 -18.64 -8.25 51.21
C THR A 982 -18.46 -9.02 49.90
N LEU A 983 -17.21 -9.16 49.47
CA LEU A 983 -16.75 -9.83 48.25
C LEU A 983 -15.80 -10.98 48.62
N ASN A 984 -15.97 -12.15 48.02
CA ASN A 984 -15.18 -13.36 48.32
C ASN A 984 -14.67 -14.04 47.05
N ALA A 985 -13.42 -14.51 47.07
CA ALA A 985 -12.81 -15.29 46.00
C ALA A 985 -11.73 -16.24 46.53
N THR A 986 -11.56 -17.38 45.87
CA THR A 986 -10.49 -18.34 46.17
C THR A 986 -9.43 -18.29 45.08
N ALA A 987 -8.23 -17.84 45.41
CA ALA A 987 -7.09 -17.81 44.48
C ALA A 987 -6.35 -19.16 44.47
N PRO A 988 -5.80 -19.61 43.31
CA PRO A 988 -4.93 -20.79 43.24
C PRO A 988 -3.69 -20.64 44.12
N SER A 989 -3.17 -21.78 44.62
CA SER A 989 -2.00 -21.81 45.50
C SER A 989 -0.81 -21.06 44.90
N GLY A 990 -0.22 -20.15 45.69
CA GLY A 990 0.91 -19.31 45.28
C GLY A 990 0.54 -17.99 44.60
N THR A 991 -0.75 -17.61 44.55
CA THR A 991 -1.22 -16.32 44.01
C THR A 991 -2.07 -15.55 45.02
N THR A 992 -2.24 -14.24 44.83
CA THR A 992 -3.03 -13.34 45.66
C THR A 992 -4.26 -12.85 44.88
N ALA A 993 -5.44 -12.88 45.49
CA ALA A 993 -6.64 -12.30 44.89
C ALA A 993 -6.58 -10.76 44.92
N THR A 994 -6.67 -10.12 43.76
CA THR A 994 -6.63 -8.65 43.61
C THR A 994 -7.92 -8.15 42.97
N TRP A 995 -8.51 -7.10 43.55
CA TRP A 995 -9.88 -6.66 43.28
C TRP A 995 -9.96 -5.35 42.49
N TYR A 996 -10.92 -5.31 41.56
CA TYR A 996 -11.11 -4.23 40.59
C TYR A 996 -12.60 -3.89 40.40
N THR A 997 -12.88 -2.66 39.97
CA THR A 997 -14.23 -2.19 39.62
C THR A 997 -14.51 -2.17 38.11
N SER A 998 -13.58 -2.70 37.30
CA SER A 998 -13.68 -2.80 35.85
C SER A 998 -13.07 -4.11 35.34
N GLU A 999 -13.66 -4.66 34.27
CA GLU A 999 -13.16 -5.84 33.56
C GLU A 999 -11.80 -5.58 32.91
N THR A 1000 -11.55 -4.37 32.42
CA THR A 1000 -10.27 -3.95 31.82
C THR A 1000 -9.87 -2.53 32.27
N GLY A 1001 -8.58 -2.29 32.49
CA GLY A 1001 -8.07 -1.00 33.00
C GLY A 1001 -8.41 -0.71 34.47
N GLY A 1002 -7.93 0.43 35.00
CA GLY A 1002 -8.13 0.87 36.39
C GLY A 1002 -7.15 0.27 37.40
N THR A 1003 -6.97 0.95 38.55
CA THR A 1003 -6.15 0.50 39.68
C THR A 1003 -6.90 -0.50 40.55
N SER A 1004 -6.18 -1.47 41.12
CA SER A 1004 -6.75 -2.33 42.15
C SER A 1004 -7.15 -1.50 43.36
N PHE A 1005 -8.30 -1.77 43.95
CA PHE A 1005 -8.72 -1.07 45.17
C PHE A 1005 -8.46 -1.89 46.44
N ALA A 1006 -8.23 -3.21 46.32
CA ALA A 1006 -7.94 -4.09 47.44
C ALA A 1006 -7.28 -5.41 47.00
N THR A 1007 -6.67 -6.11 47.97
CA THR A 1007 -6.11 -7.46 47.82
C THR A 1007 -6.54 -8.35 48.99
N GLY A 1008 -6.69 -9.65 48.76
CA GLY A 1008 -7.06 -10.65 49.78
C GLY A 1008 -8.27 -11.48 49.36
N ALA A 1009 -8.46 -12.64 49.99
CA ALA A 1009 -9.55 -13.56 49.63
C ALA A 1009 -10.96 -12.99 49.93
N THR A 1010 -11.07 -12.09 50.92
CA THR A 1010 -12.31 -11.43 51.32
C THR A 1010 -12.08 -9.93 51.46
N VAL A 1011 -12.93 -9.12 50.81
CA VAL A 1011 -12.83 -7.65 50.80
C VAL A 1011 -14.22 -7.03 51.05
N SER A 1012 -14.26 -5.90 51.77
CA SER A 1012 -15.46 -5.07 51.92
C SER A 1012 -15.37 -3.83 51.04
N ALA A 1013 -16.46 -3.49 50.34
CA ALA A 1013 -16.53 -2.33 49.45
C ALA A 1013 -17.88 -1.59 49.58
N THR A 1014 -17.87 -0.26 49.53
CA THR A 1014 -19.07 0.58 49.63
C THR A 1014 -19.34 1.24 48.27
N PRO A 1015 -20.30 0.75 47.47
CA PRO A 1015 -20.55 1.29 46.14
C PRO A 1015 -21.26 2.64 46.24
N THR A 1016 -20.73 3.64 45.54
CA THR A 1016 -21.29 5.00 45.46
C THR A 1016 -22.13 5.23 44.20
N ALA A 1017 -22.09 4.30 43.23
CA ALA A 1017 -22.82 4.37 41.97
C ALA A 1017 -23.69 3.12 41.75
N ASN A 1018 -24.83 3.30 41.07
CA ASN A 1018 -25.70 2.18 40.72
C ASN A 1018 -25.05 1.30 39.64
N ASN A 1019 -25.37 0.00 39.63
CA ASN A 1019 -24.77 -1.02 38.76
C ASN A 1019 -23.23 -1.13 38.88
N THR A 1020 -22.67 -0.90 40.08
CA THR A 1020 -21.22 -1.08 40.28
C THR A 1020 -20.86 -2.57 40.20
N THR A 1021 -19.91 -2.92 39.32
CA THR A 1021 -19.42 -4.30 39.17
C THR A 1021 -18.05 -4.48 39.84
N TYR A 1022 -17.86 -5.63 40.48
CA TYR A 1022 -16.61 -6.00 41.14
C TYR A 1022 -16.03 -7.26 40.51
N TRP A 1023 -14.75 -7.19 40.18
CA TRP A 1023 -13.97 -8.21 39.48
C TRP A 1023 -12.74 -8.60 40.31
N VAL A 1024 -12.26 -9.83 40.13
CA VAL A 1024 -11.06 -10.33 40.83
C VAL A 1024 -10.14 -11.08 39.87
N ALA A 1025 -8.82 -10.94 40.06
CA ALA A 1025 -7.80 -11.73 39.38
C ALA A 1025 -6.85 -12.38 40.39
N SER A 1026 -6.22 -13.48 39.98
CA SER A 1026 -5.15 -14.16 40.73
C SER A 1026 -3.80 -13.59 40.30
N GLU A 1027 -3.07 -12.97 41.23
CA GLU A 1027 -1.84 -12.24 40.94
C GLU A 1027 -0.61 -12.83 41.66
N THR A 1028 0.52 -12.87 40.96
CA THR A 1028 1.85 -13.11 41.52
C THR A 1028 2.64 -11.80 41.45
N PRO A 1029 3.84 -11.70 42.06
CA PRO A 1029 4.64 -10.47 42.01
C PRO A 1029 4.96 -9.97 40.58
N TYR A 1030 4.75 -10.79 39.56
CA TYR A 1030 5.10 -10.50 38.17
C TYR A 1030 3.98 -10.79 37.15
N CYS A 1031 2.76 -11.19 37.58
CA CYS A 1031 1.69 -11.59 36.64
C CYS A 1031 0.26 -11.59 37.21
N ALA A 1032 -0.76 -11.52 36.33
CA ALA A 1032 -2.18 -11.66 36.68
C ALA A 1032 -2.93 -12.63 35.73
N SER A 1033 -3.92 -13.36 36.27
CA SER A 1033 -4.91 -14.13 35.49
C SER A 1033 -5.90 -13.20 34.77
N GLN A 1034 -6.88 -13.76 34.04
CA GLN A 1034 -8.02 -12.95 33.62
C GLN A 1034 -8.82 -12.49 34.85
N ARG A 1035 -9.43 -11.30 34.75
CA ARG A 1035 -10.37 -10.81 35.76
C ARG A 1035 -11.70 -11.53 35.59
N VAL A 1036 -12.25 -12.02 36.70
CA VAL A 1036 -13.53 -12.74 36.73
C VAL A 1036 -14.54 -11.91 37.51
N LEU A 1037 -15.75 -11.79 36.99
CA LEU A 1037 -16.83 -11.05 37.64
C LEU A 1037 -17.25 -11.76 38.93
N VAL A 1038 -17.32 -11.02 40.03
CA VAL A 1038 -17.70 -11.55 41.34
C VAL A 1038 -19.07 -11.06 41.78
N LYS A 1039 -19.33 -9.76 41.69
CA LYS A 1039 -20.58 -9.19 42.19
C LYS A 1039 -20.98 -7.92 41.44
N THR A 1040 -22.25 -7.80 41.10
CA THR A 1040 -22.86 -6.55 40.64
C THR A 1040 -23.76 -6.00 41.75
N VAL A 1041 -23.58 -4.73 42.13
CA VAL A 1041 -24.38 -4.08 43.17
C VAL A 1041 -25.26 -3.00 42.57
N THR A 1042 -26.54 -3.06 42.92
CA THR A 1042 -27.54 -2.05 42.59
C THR A 1042 -28.00 -1.33 43.85
N GLY A 1043 -28.56 -0.12 43.71
CA GLY A 1043 -29.15 0.60 44.83
C GLY A 1043 -29.66 1.99 44.47
N THR A 1044 -30.36 2.62 45.41
CA THR A 1044 -30.88 3.99 45.30
C THR A 1044 -29.83 5.04 45.69
N ALA A 1045 -29.72 6.11 44.90
CA ALA A 1045 -28.79 7.21 45.16
C ALA A 1045 -29.25 8.04 46.38
N SER A 1046 -28.32 8.36 47.29
CA SER A 1046 -28.57 9.31 48.37
C SER A 1046 -28.65 10.73 47.78
N THR A 1047 -29.79 11.39 47.90
CA THR A 1047 -29.96 12.80 47.50
C THR A 1047 -29.97 13.67 48.75
N THR A 1048 -28.92 14.46 48.95
CA THR A 1048 -28.97 15.59 49.88
C THR A 1048 -29.71 16.75 49.22
N SER A 1049 -30.72 17.31 49.87
CA SER A 1049 -31.45 18.48 49.36
C SER A 1049 -31.33 19.64 50.34
N THR A 1050 -30.94 20.81 49.85
CA THR A 1050 -30.95 22.03 50.65
C THR A 1050 -32.26 22.75 50.39
N GLN A 1051 -33.09 22.83 51.43
CA GLN A 1051 -34.32 23.62 51.38
C GLN A 1051 -34.02 25.01 51.92
N THR A 1052 -34.54 26.04 51.24
CA THR A 1052 -34.42 27.44 51.66
C THR A 1052 -35.79 28.01 51.92
N GLU A 1053 -35.97 28.60 53.08
CA GLU A 1053 -37.17 29.35 53.43
C GLU A 1053 -36.85 30.84 53.60
N THR A 1054 -37.73 31.69 53.09
CA THR A 1054 -37.54 33.16 53.16
C THR A 1054 -38.66 33.76 53.98
N ALA A 1055 -38.29 34.43 55.07
CA ALA A 1055 -39.25 35.02 55.99
C ALA A 1055 -38.92 36.49 56.27
N CYS A 1056 -39.97 37.31 56.38
CA CYS A 1056 -39.88 38.67 56.90
C CYS A 1056 -40.27 38.67 58.38
N GLY A 1057 -39.30 38.88 59.27
CA GLY A 1057 -39.41 38.69 60.72
C GLY A 1057 -38.77 37.38 61.19
N SER A 1058 -39.01 36.99 62.44
CA SER A 1058 -38.41 35.78 63.01
C SER A 1058 -39.03 34.50 62.41
N TYR A 1059 -38.20 33.52 62.05
CA TYR A 1059 -38.61 32.23 61.49
C TYR A 1059 -37.95 31.06 62.24
N LYS A 1060 -38.69 29.98 62.48
CA LYS A 1060 -38.18 28.76 63.14
C LYS A 1060 -38.33 27.56 62.23
N TRP A 1061 -37.23 26.87 61.93
CA TRP A 1061 -37.25 25.67 61.10
C TRP A 1061 -37.93 24.51 61.84
N ALA A 1062 -39.01 23.97 61.28
CA ALA A 1062 -39.81 22.93 61.94
C ALA A 1062 -39.03 21.60 62.13
N ALA A 1063 -38.08 21.30 61.24
CA ALA A 1063 -37.35 20.03 61.25
C ALA A 1063 -36.26 19.92 62.34
N ASN A 1064 -35.62 21.03 62.71
CA ASN A 1064 -34.51 21.04 63.69
C ASN A 1064 -34.71 22.01 64.87
N GLY A 1065 -35.77 22.82 64.83
CA GLY A 1065 -36.15 23.73 65.91
C GLY A 1065 -35.29 24.99 66.07
N ILE A 1066 -34.43 25.33 65.11
CA ILE A 1066 -33.59 26.54 65.20
C ILE A 1066 -34.40 27.79 64.80
N THR A 1067 -34.38 28.83 65.63
CA THR A 1067 -35.08 30.11 65.42
C THR A 1067 -34.13 31.21 64.98
N TYR A 1068 -34.45 31.84 63.85
CA TYR A 1068 -33.80 33.03 63.33
C TYR A 1068 -34.67 34.26 63.65
N THR A 1069 -34.09 35.34 64.16
CA THR A 1069 -34.84 36.45 64.75
C THR A 1069 -34.94 37.70 63.86
N SER A 1070 -34.43 37.64 62.63
CA SER A 1070 -34.47 38.73 61.67
C SER A 1070 -34.96 38.24 60.31
N SER A 1071 -35.33 39.16 59.42
CA SER A 1071 -35.78 38.82 58.06
C SER A 1071 -34.61 38.32 57.20
N GLY A 1072 -34.79 37.22 56.47
CA GLY A 1072 -33.75 36.65 55.60
C GLY A 1072 -34.17 35.34 54.95
N THR A 1073 -33.30 34.82 54.08
CA THR A 1073 -33.43 33.48 53.48
C THR A 1073 -32.49 32.51 54.20
N TYR A 1074 -33.04 31.41 54.72
CA TYR A 1074 -32.34 30.46 55.59
C TYR A 1074 -32.27 29.06 54.97
N PRO A 1075 -31.08 28.59 54.54
CA PRO A 1075 -30.90 27.23 54.01
C PRO A 1075 -30.78 26.17 55.13
N TYR A 1076 -31.37 24.99 54.91
CA TYR A 1076 -31.16 23.78 55.72
C TYR A 1076 -31.02 22.55 54.82
N THR A 1077 -29.98 21.75 55.04
CA THR A 1077 -29.66 20.57 54.22
C THR A 1077 -30.15 19.29 54.91
N VAL A 1078 -30.95 18.48 54.20
CA VAL A 1078 -31.43 17.15 54.61
C VAL A 1078 -30.74 16.08 53.79
#